data_AF-A0A3D2K2E4-F1
#
_entry.id   AF-A0A3D2K2E4-F1
#
_cell.length_a   1.000
_cell.length_b   1.000
_cell.length_c   1.000
_cell.angle_alpha   90.00
_cell.angle_beta   90.00
_cell.angle_gamma   90.00
#
_symmetry.space_group_name_H-M   'P 1'
#
loop_
_entity.id
_entity.type
_entity.pdbx_description
1 polymer ?
#
loop_
_entity_poly.entity_id
_entity_poly.type
_entity_poly.pdbx_seq_one_letter_code
_entity_poly.pdbx_strand_id
1 'polypeptide(L)'
;MTTIKKYSLSNVRFAQPHRNGFALIASITVMILLVMIALAMLSLSTIELRSSTSNKHQAIAQANARLALMQAMSELQKHAGPDQRVTARAAILENDTEQLANRNWLGVWTTTRESGGQDWPVIGKSPAGGSGGTPYARPGAYEDLRHTSSDLANGAWKDEMRLAWLVSNQSNTASDAALSLENKQVVELVGKGTLGDHIDDAAYASNRVRVEKVDVNGNGAYAWYVSDNNQKASVDPLDDVKLAAAAFEAAPRSNPALIDSSGSGAFAGFLDDARKHPGKLVSYLNASLTQGDSETMAKLLGENVHHLTTYSPGLFTDTSLGGLRRDLTPLLLANKGDQTIDFPAGEGTGGQSFSSSWPIIPGPEHGVLGPSFGALRNWAQHTHSNLQDAETSFPASAIRMRPTAHWPHNISDGACADASKWAESAPKIHPVMTDSRWHYYFSHHNKRIRTHIIPRVCLWNPYNRELKISAMTVLMPNPFYGLSHGMHFFPEENHVNELKDKFKSDPSHVFSRWVKKSGYVGGSVYKMRTNPFPTERYLGFVLEGTTLEPGQCHVFSPKVTSADLSANGVNLQRYQSTSVSANVLSSSSPQGMSHYYYDHASSVRYQIQATSWRNLSNTHLSEIDFDRIFDYQPEVSMQSDGKVESFPFVLKAGSASSLSALYSSNAHPTIQLVNSGAGGAKPTTFFGYIGQTWGSANQQDNSFGYLQTFADAPLKDAPDTHQVGAKLLWFDESGTEANNPPLRVGRWTEDHMVYNVAPIANWNVRAQLTTRSPAAQCAKKWYMTSMGPWLLQFVPHSPQDVNDQPSLASSGALVKNPFGSTVTFPFTQDVVLFDLPSEDYGVLSVAKLRHAMLSPYSWMPSYVVGHSLRNLHAPSDHSAHNDAVSDYTRAIPATRWDYLIGGSKDSGLSHGPYAKVIDSQGLLQIGNQAVTRSVDGTSLSSRDEVLAYDVAYEVNQNLWDRFFISGMPLTSGTQSFDWDPDNGKDFWNTRYQYNYGCGIGILDAKSLVTGSDGVNNAFWRNA
;
A
#
# COMPACT_ATOMS: atom_id res chain seq x y z
N MET A 1 -58.90 -58.87 80.43
CA MET A 1 -59.76 -59.83 81.14
C MET A 1 -58.98 -61.13 81.30
N THR A 2 -58.78 -61.54 82.55
CA THR A 2 -58.66 -62.93 83.03
C THR A 2 -57.63 -63.85 82.33
N THR A 3 -56.41 -63.99 82.84
CA THR A 3 -55.95 -65.02 83.81
C THR A 3 -56.05 -66.47 83.29
N ILE A 4 -54.97 -67.25 83.45
CA ILE A 4 -54.91 -68.61 84.05
C ILE A 4 -53.46 -69.11 83.82
N LYS A 5 -52.57 -69.05 84.82
CA LYS A 5 -52.30 -70.00 85.92
C LYS A 5 -52.02 -71.46 85.50
N LYS A 6 -50.73 -71.78 85.52
CA LYS A 6 -50.04 -72.62 86.54
C LYS A 6 -50.16 -74.15 86.49
N TYR A 7 -48.96 -74.73 86.71
CA TYR A 7 -48.61 -76.00 87.37
C TYR A 7 -48.47 -77.29 86.54
N SER A 8 -47.21 -77.67 86.30
CA SER A 8 -46.46 -78.68 87.08
C SER A 8 -47.15 -80.01 87.40
N LEU A 9 -46.56 -81.14 86.95
CA LEU A 9 -45.78 -82.07 87.79
C LEU A 9 -45.51 -83.41 87.05
N SER A 10 -44.23 -83.81 87.09
CA SER A 10 -43.67 -85.15 87.36
C SER A 10 -44.05 -86.40 86.55
N ASN A 11 -42.98 -87.07 86.09
CA ASN A 11 -42.66 -88.52 86.07
C ASN A 11 -43.68 -89.47 85.40
N VAL A 12 -43.32 -90.35 84.46
CA VAL A 12 -42.36 -91.47 84.54
C VAL A 12 -41.96 -91.90 83.11
N ARG A 13 -40.73 -92.40 82.99
CA ARG A 13 -40.09 -92.94 81.77
C ARG A 13 -40.72 -94.25 81.27
N PHE A 14 -40.82 -94.41 79.95
CA PHE A 14 -40.68 -95.69 79.24
C PHE A 14 -39.59 -95.56 78.15
N ALA A 15 -38.88 -96.67 77.93
CA ALA A 15 -37.63 -96.74 77.19
C ALA A 15 -37.81 -96.79 75.65
N GLN A 16 -36.96 -96.01 74.97
CA GLN A 16 -36.30 -96.08 73.64
C GLN A 16 -36.99 -96.80 72.43
N PRO A 17 -36.86 -96.23 71.22
CA PRO A 17 -35.64 -96.47 70.42
C PRO A 17 -34.95 -95.19 69.92
N HIS A 18 -33.62 -95.25 69.92
CA HIS A 18 -32.70 -94.27 69.35
C HIS A 18 -33.00 -93.94 67.88
N ARG A 19 -33.13 -92.65 67.57
CA ARG A 19 -32.86 -92.07 66.23
C ARG A 19 -31.69 -91.08 66.34
N ASN A 20 -30.48 -91.61 66.15
CA ASN A 20 -29.22 -90.85 66.14
C ASN A 20 -29.05 -90.09 64.81
N GLY A 21 -29.77 -88.97 64.62
CA GLY A 21 -29.59 -88.11 63.45
C GLY A 21 -30.13 -86.68 63.57
N PHE A 22 -31.19 -86.44 64.35
CA PHE A 22 -31.88 -85.14 64.36
C PHE A 22 -31.12 -84.01 65.08
N ALA A 23 -30.47 -84.29 66.21
CA ALA A 23 -29.68 -83.29 66.94
C ALA A 23 -28.42 -82.85 66.17
N LEU A 24 -27.80 -83.77 65.43
CA LEU A 24 -26.64 -83.49 64.57
C LEU A 24 -27.03 -82.64 63.36
N ILE A 25 -28.18 -82.95 62.72
CA ILE A 25 -28.70 -82.15 61.60
C ILE A 25 -29.11 -80.74 62.06
N ALA A 26 -29.70 -80.58 63.25
CA ALA A 26 -30.04 -79.27 63.82
C ALA A 26 -28.80 -78.43 64.18
N SER A 27 -27.75 -79.05 64.76
CA SER A 27 -26.49 -78.34 65.04
C SER A 27 -25.71 -77.98 63.78
N ILE A 28 -25.72 -78.85 62.76
CA ILE A 28 -25.08 -78.60 61.47
C ILE A 28 -25.84 -77.50 60.71
N THR A 29 -27.16 -77.49 60.71
CA THR A 29 -27.95 -76.43 60.07
C THR A 29 -27.79 -75.08 60.78
N VAL A 30 -27.71 -75.03 62.12
CA VAL A 30 -27.41 -73.80 62.86
C VAL A 30 -25.97 -73.33 62.64
N MET A 31 -24.98 -74.23 62.63
CA MET A 31 -23.60 -73.86 62.30
C MET A 31 -23.47 -73.37 60.85
N ILE A 32 -24.12 -74.02 59.89
CA ILE A 32 -24.13 -73.59 58.49
C ILE A 32 -24.80 -72.21 58.37
N LEU A 33 -25.90 -71.96 59.09
CA LEU A 33 -26.56 -70.67 59.11
C LEU A 33 -25.65 -69.56 59.69
N LEU A 34 -24.96 -69.83 60.79
CA LEU A 34 -24.00 -68.90 61.41
C LEU A 34 -22.79 -68.63 60.48
N VAL A 35 -22.28 -69.66 59.82
CA VAL A 35 -21.19 -69.54 58.83
C VAL A 35 -21.65 -68.74 57.61
N MET A 36 -22.88 -68.94 57.12
CA MET A 36 -23.43 -68.14 56.02
C MET A 36 -23.61 -66.67 56.41
N ILE A 37 -24.10 -66.38 57.63
CA ILE A 37 -24.22 -65.00 58.12
C ILE A 37 -22.83 -64.36 58.26
N ALA A 38 -21.85 -65.09 58.80
CA ALA A 38 -20.48 -64.60 58.92
C ALA A 38 -19.85 -64.31 57.53
N LEU A 39 -20.03 -65.19 56.55
CA LEU A 39 -19.58 -64.98 55.17
C LEU A 39 -20.28 -63.81 54.48
N ALA A 40 -21.59 -63.63 54.70
CA ALA A 40 -22.35 -62.51 54.17
C ALA A 40 -21.88 -61.17 54.76
N MET A 41 -21.64 -61.11 56.08
CA MET A 41 -21.09 -59.92 56.73
C MET A 41 -19.65 -59.62 56.28
N LEU A 42 -18.82 -60.65 56.08
CA LEU A 42 -17.46 -60.48 55.57
C LEU A 42 -17.47 -59.93 54.12
N SER A 43 -18.39 -60.43 53.28
CA SER A 43 -18.58 -59.97 51.91
C SER A 43 -19.05 -58.51 51.87
N LEU A 44 -20.05 -58.14 52.68
CA LEU A 44 -20.53 -56.76 52.76
C LEU A 44 -19.44 -55.81 53.27
N SER A 45 -18.70 -56.20 54.30
CA SER A 45 -17.55 -55.43 54.82
C SER A 45 -16.46 -55.23 53.74
N THR A 46 -16.18 -56.26 52.94
CA THR A 46 -15.22 -56.17 51.84
C THR A 46 -15.71 -55.23 50.73
N ILE A 47 -17.01 -55.25 50.41
CA ILE A 47 -17.63 -54.35 49.42
C ILE A 47 -17.60 -52.90 49.93
N GLU A 48 -17.96 -52.67 51.19
CA GLU A 48 -17.92 -51.35 51.83
C GLU A 48 -16.48 -50.80 51.92
N LEU A 49 -15.50 -51.64 52.26
CA LEU A 49 -14.09 -51.25 52.25
C LEU A 49 -13.63 -50.87 50.84
N ARG A 50 -14.02 -51.62 49.80
CA ARG A 50 -13.71 -51.28 48.39
C ARG A 50 -14.41 -50.00 47.92
N SER A 51 -15.66 -49.79 48.32
CA SER A 51 -16.40 -48.56 48.01
C SER A 51 -15.77 -47.36 48.71
N SER A 52 -15.42 -47.49 49.99
CA SER A 52 -14.76 -46.46 50.79
C SER A 52 -13.37 -46.09 50.25
N THR A 53 -12.55 -47.08 49.88
CA THR A 53 -11.25 -46.82 49.24
C THR A 53 -11.43 -46.16 47.87
N SER A 54 -12.38 -46.61 47.06
CA SER A 54 -12.71 -45.98 45.77
C SER A 54 -13.14 -44.52 45.96
N ASN A 55 -14.06 -44.23 46.89
CA ASN A 55 -14.51 -42.87 47.21
C ASN A 55 -13.36 -42.00 47.72
N LYS A 56 -12.47 -42.55 48.55
CA LYS A 56 -11.26 -41.86 49.02
C LYS A 56 -10.33 -41.52 47.86
N HIS A 57 -10.04 -42.48 46.98
CA HIS A 57 -9.19 -42.25 45.80
C HIS A 57 -9.81 -41.25 44.83
N GLN A 58 -11.14 -41.29 44.64
CA GLN A 58 -11.86 -40.32 43.82
C GLN A 58 -11.79 -38.91 44.43
N ALA A 59 -11.99 -38.76 45.74
CA ALA A 59 -11.88 -37.47 46.42
C ALA A 59 -10.45 -36.91 46.34
N ILE A 60 -9.43 -37.74 46.50
CA ILE A 60 -8.03 -37.36 46.32
C ILE A 60 -7.75 -36.95 44.87
N ALA A 61 -8.25 -37.71 43.89
CA ALA A 61 -8.09 -37.38 42.47
C ALA A 61 -8.78 -36.05 42.11
N GLN A 62 -9.98 -35.79 42.63
CA GLN A 62 -10.68 -34.51 42.46
C GLN A 62 -9.92 -33.34 43.11
N ALA A 63 -9.38 -33.54 44.33
CA ALA A 63 -8.56 -32.54 45.00
C ALA A 63 -7.27 -32.24 44.22
N ASN A 64 -6.58 -33.27 43.72
CA ASN A 64 -5.39 -33.13 42.89
C ASN A 64 -5.71 -32.46 41.55
N ALA A 65 -6.84 -32.78 40.91
CA ALA A 65 -7.28 -32.13 39.68
C ALA A 65 -7.60 -30.65 39.90
N ARG A 66 -8.24 -30.29 41.02
CA ARG A 66 -8.47 -28.89 41.41
C ARG A 66 -7.16 -28.15 41.65
N LEU A 67 -6.20 -28.79 42.34
CA LEU A 67 -4.86 -28.24 42.51
C LEU A 67 -4.15 -28.05 41.17
N ALA A 68 -4.26 -29.03 40.26
CA ALA A 68 -3.72 -28.95 38.90
C ALA A 68 -4.27 -27.75 38.15
N LEU A 69 -5.59 -27.53 38.21
CA LEU A 69 -6.26 -26.40 37.58
C LEU A 69 -5.80 -25.08 38.18
N MET A 70 -5.71 -24.99 39.51
CA MET A 70 -5.19 -23.79 40.19
C MET A 70 -3.75 -23.50 39.79
N GLN A 71 -2.90 -24.53 39.68
CA GLN A 71 -1.52 -24.38 39.21
C GLN A 71 -1.47 -23.93 37.74
N ALA A 72 -2.25 -24.56 36.85
CA ALA A 72 -2.31 -24.20 35.45
C ALA A 72 -2.76 -22.76 35.24
N MET A 73 -3.80 -22.32 35.97
CA MET A 73 -4.26 -20.93 35.96
C MET A 73 -3.19 -19.98 36.51
N SER A 74 -2.49 -20.37 37.58
CA SER A 74 -1.42 -19.57 38.16
C SER A 74 -0.25 -19.39 37.18
N GLU A 75 0.22 -20.45 36.53
CA GLU A 75 1.31 -20.36 35.55
C GLU A 75 0.89 -19.58 34.30
N LEU A 76 -0.35 -19.79 33.82
CA LEU A 76 -0.90 -19.00 32.72
C LEU A 76 -0.95 -17.51 33.06
N GLN A 77 -1.49 -17.13 34.23
CA GLN A 77 -1.58 -15.73 34.65
C GLN A 77 -0.20 -15.11 34.87
N LYS A 78 0.74 -15.87 35.44
CA LYS A 78 2.12 -15.41 35.69
C LYS A 78 2.89 -15.16 34.40
N HIS A 79 2.79 -16.06 33.43
CA HIS A 79 3.62 -16.01 32.21
C HIS A 79 2.94 -15.29 31.04
N ALA A 80 1.63 -15.44 30.86
CA ALA A 80 0.84 -14.86 29.77
C ALA A 80 -0.04 -13.67 30.22
N GLY A 81 0.02 -13.25 31.48
CA GLY A 81 -0.75 -12.12 32.00
C GLY A 81 -0.38 -10.74 31.41
N PRO A 82 0.91 -10.41 31.22
CA PRO A 82 1.29 -9.16 30.57
C PRO A 82 0.87 -9.11 29.09
N ASP A 83 0.42 -7.94 28.61
CA ASP A 83 -0.05 -7.75 27.22
C ASP A 83 1.04 -8.02 26.16
N GLN A 84 2.32 -7.91 26.54
CA GLN A 84 3.50 -8.13 25.69
C GLN A 84 3.93 -9.61 25.66
N ARG A 85 2.97 -10.52 25.61
CA ARG A 85 3.19 -11.98 25.60
C ARG A 85 2.49 -12.60 24.41
N VAL A 86 3.20 -13.51 23.75
CA VAL A 86 2.67 -14.25 22.60
C VAL A 86 2.77 -15.73 22.88
N THR A 87 1.71 -16.45 22.57
CA THR A 87 1.62 -17.89 22.73
C THR A 87 1.72 -18.59 21.37
N ALA A 88 2.42 -19.72 21.32
CA ALA A 88 2.52 -20.53 20.12
C ALA A 88 2.70 -22.01 20.48
N ARG A 89 2.21 -22.90 19.62
CA ARG A 89 2.51 -24.34 19.74
C ARG A 89 4.00 -24.61 19.49
N ALA A 90 4.53 -25.64 20.15
CA ALA A 90 5.92 -26.06 19.99
C ALA A 90 6.30 -26.37 18.53
N ALA A 91 5.33 -26.72 17.68
CA ALA A 91 5.49 -26.86 16.24
C ALA A 91 6.23 -25.67 15.56
N ILE A 92 6.24 -24.46 16.12
CA ILE A 92 7.05 -23.33 15.61
C ILE A 92 8.57 -23.61 15.64
N LEU A 93 9.01 -24.58 16.45
CA LEU A 93 10.39 -25.02 16.55
C LEU A 93 10.73 -26.14 15.55
N GLU A 94 9.73 -26.72 14.86
CA GLU A 94 9.95 -27.73 13.82
C GLU A 94 10.67 -27.11 12.62
N ASN A 95 11.51 -27.91 11.97
CA ASN A 95 12.13 -27.62 10.69
C ASN A 95 11.69 -28.71 9.68
N ASP A 96 11.93 -28.52 8.38
CA ASP A 96 11.43 -29.42 7.31
C ASP A 96 11.80 -30.91 7.49
N THR A 97 12.84 -31.21 8.29
CA THR A 97 13.36 -32.56 8.49
C THR A 97 13.07 -33.16 9.87
N GLU A 98 12.64 -32.36 10.86
CA GLU A 98 12.52 -32.79 12.26
C GLU A 98 11.13 -32.46 12.82
N GLN A 99 10.40 -33.51 13.21
CA GLN A 99 9.14 -33.38 13.95
C GLN A 99 9.39 -33.53 15.45
N LEU A 100 8.82 -32.62 16.23
CA LEU A 100 8.96 -32.58 17.68
C LEU A 100 8.08 -33.65 18.33
N ALA A 101 8.58 -34.25 19.41
CA ALA A 101 7.83 -35.27 20.12
C ALA A 101 6.59 -34.69 20.84
N ASN A 102 6.67 -33.42 21.26
CA ASN A 102 5.60 -32.74 21.99
C ASN A 102 5.12 -31.47 21.27
N ARG A 103 4.94 -31.54 19.94
CA ARG A 103 4.59 -30.39 19.08
C ARG A 103 3.37 -29.54 19.50
N ASN A 104 2.42 -30.12 20.26
CA ASN A 104 1.21 -29.43 20.72
C ASN A 104 1.33 -28.78 22.11
N TRP A 105 2.51 -28.81 22.72
CA TRP A 105 2.78 -28.00 23.91
C TRP A 105 2.67 -26.51 23.59
N LEU A 106 2.07 -25.76 24.50
CA LEU A 106 1.90 -24.33 24.35
C LEU A 106 3.04 -23.60 25.06
N GLY A 107 3.83 -22.84 24.29
CA GLY A 107 4.87 -21.98 24.85
C GLY A 107 4.38 -20.55 25.01
N VAL A 108 5.03 -19.81 25.89
CA VAL A 108 4.86 -18.35 26.04
C VAL A 108 6.18 -17.67 25.72
N TRP A 109 6.16 -16.73 24.79
CA TRP A 109 7.30 -15.89 24.40
C TRP A 109 7.10 -14.46 24.85
N THR A 110 8.19 -13.81 25.23
CA THR A 110 8.23 -12.35 25.38
C THR A 110 8.40 -11.69 24.01
N THR A 111 7.77 -10.53 23.82
CA THR A 111 7.96 -9.66 22.64
C THR A 111 8.89 -8.49 22.93
N THR A 112 9.50 -8.48 24.12
CA THR A 112 10.46 -7.48 24.57
C THR A 112 11.77 -8.13 25.00
N ARG A 113 12.83 -7.31 25.01
CA ARG A 113 14.17 -7.64 25.49
C ARG A 113 14.66 -6.57 26.44
N GLU A 114 15.15 -7.00 27.59
CA GLU A 114 15.76 -6.10 28.56
C GLU A 114 17.11 -5.57 28.03
N SER A 115 17.29 -4.25 28.05
CA SER A 115 18.58 -3.61 27.82
C SER A 115 18.65 -2.32 28.64
N GLY A 116 19.76 -2.10 29.35
CA GLY A 116 19.94 -0.92 30.20
C GLY A 116 18.93 -0.77 31.34
N GLY A 117 18.32 -1.88 31.80
CA GLY A 117 17.29 -1.87 32.85
C GLY A 117 15.89 -1.48 32.36
N GLN A 118 15.65 -1.48 31.05
CA GLN A 118 14.35 -1.22 30.43
C GLN A 118 14.02 -2.32 29.42
N ASP A 119 12.74 -2.70 29.33
CA ASP A 119 12.23 -3.59 28.28
C ASP A 119 12.01 -2.82 26.98
N TRP A 120 12.63 -3.32 25.91
CA TRP A 120 12.50 -2.79 24.56
C TRP A 120 11.79 -3.80 23.67
N PRO A 121 10.92 -3.39 22.74
CA PRO A 121 10.33 -4.30 21.76
C PRO A 121 11.38 -5.11 20.98
N VAL A 122 11.03 -6.28 20.49
CA VAL A 122 11.94 -7.03 19.58
C VAL A 122 12.21 -6.27 18.29
N ILE A 123 11.24 -5.47 17.85
CA ILE A 123 11.31 -4.66 16.64
C ILE A 123 11.11 -3.20 17.04
N GLY A 124 12.10 -2.35 16.81
CA GLY A 124 12.03 -0.94 17.22
C GLY A 124 13.14 -0.08 16.65
N LYS A 125 13.18 1.18 17.08
CA LYS A 125 14.15 2.20 16.65
C LYS A 125 14.97 2.68 17.83
N SER A 126 16.23 3.07 17.58
CA SER A 126 17.03 3.76 18.59
C SER A 126 16.47 5.17 18.85
N PRO A 127 16.35 5.62 20.10
CA PRO A 127 15.95 7.00 20.41
C PRO A 127 16.90 8.06 19.85
N ALA A 128 16.38 9.24 19.55
CA ALA A 128 17.20 10.39 19.13
C ALA A 128 18.19 10.79 20.23
N GLY A 129 19.49 10.88 19.89
CA GLY A 129 20.55 11.27 20.82
C GLY A 129 21.39 10.14 21.40
N GLY A 130 21.20 8.88 20.95
CA GLY A 130 22.14 7.79 21.19
C GLY A 130 22.34 7.44 22.67
N SER A 131 21.26 7.39 23.45
CA SER A 131 21.32 7.06 24.87
C SER A 131 21.80 5.62 25.05
N GLY A 132 22.90 5.40 25.78
CA GLY A 132 23.33 4.06 26.16
C GLY A 132 22.20 3.30 26.86
N GLY A 133 22.00 2.03 26.50
CA GLY A 133 20.95 1.17 27.05
C GLY A 133 19.83 0.77 26.08
N THR A 134 19.77 1.35 24.88
CA THR A 134 18.93 0.82 23.79
C THR A 134 19.62 -0.38 23.11
N PRO A 135 18.88 -1.45 22.76
CA PRO A 135 19.42 -2.58 22.01
C PRO A 135 19.53 -2.32 20.50
N TYR A 136 18.93 -1.23 19.99
CA TYR A 136 18.97 -0.88 18.56
C TYR A 136 20.14 0.04 18.24
N ALA A 137 20.81 -0.23 17.13
CA ALA A 137 21.99 0.52 16.73
C ALA A 137 21.67 1.85 16.03
N ARG A 138 20.52 1.96 15.33
CA ARG A 138 20.23 3.08 14.42
C ARG A 138 19.05 3.95 14.87
N PRO A 139 19.26 5.27 14.99
CA PRO A 139 18.15 6.23 15.06
C PRO A 139 17.38 6.25 13.74
N GLY A 140 16.05 6.34 13.80
CA GLY A 140 15.23 6.58 12.60
C GLY A 140 14.88 5.37 11.72
N ALA A 141 15.54 4.22 11.85
CA ALA A 141 15.15 2.97 11.17
C ALA A 141 14.69 1.90 12.17
N TYR A 142 13.69 1.12 11.79
CA TYR A 142 13.34 -0.09 12.54
C TYR A 142 14.38 -1.17 12.30
N GLU A 143 14.76 -1.85 13.38
CA GLU A 143 15.61 -3.03 13.38
C GLU A 143 14.88 -4.20 14.03
N ASP A 144 15.06 -5.40 13.49
CA ASP A 144 14.59 -6.64 14.13
C ASP A 144 15.74 -7.32 14.88
N LEU A 145 15.65 -7.31 16.21
CA LEU A 145 16.68 -7.88 17.09
C LEU A 145 16.86 -9.39 16.89
N ARG A 146 15.86 -10.10 16.34
CA ARG A 146 15.97 -11.53 16.00
C ARG A 146 16.94 -11.80 14.85
N HIS A 147 17.33 -10.77 14.11
CA HIS A 147 18.31 -10.86 13.03
C HIS A 147 19.60 -10.11 13.35
N THR A 148 19.50 -8.96 14.01
CA THR A 148 20.65 -8.07 14.25
C THR A 148 21.42 -8.42 15.51
N SER A 149 20.79 -9.08 16.49
CA SER A 149 21.44 -9.45 17.74
C SER A 149 22.05 -10.85 17.68
N SER A 150 23.32 -10.98 18.04
CA SER A 150 24.06 -12.24 17.94
C SER A 150 23.50 -13.39 18.79
N ASP A 151 22.87 -13.08 19.92
CA ASP A 151 22.23 -14.03 20.84
C ASP A 151 20.81 -14.44 20.42
N LEU A 152 20.18 -13.71 19.49
CA LEU A 152 18.83 -14.01 19.00
C LEU A 152 18.81 -14.50 17.55
N ALA A 153 19.86 -14.19 16.79
CA ALA A 153 20.05 -14.55 15.38
C ALA A 153 20.03 -16.07 15.13
N ASN A 154 19.87 -16.44 13.86
CA ASN A 154 19.87 -17.84 13.40
C ASN A 154 18.85 -18.75 14.13
N GLY A 155 17.73 -18.16 14.57
CA GLY A 155 16.66 -18.89 15.25
C GLY A 155 16.84 -19.04 16.76
N ALA A 156 17.94 -18.54 17.36
CA ALA A 156 18.18 -18.65 18.81
C ALA A 156 17.09 -17.95 19.65
N TRP A 157 16.46 -16.91 19.11
CA TRP A 157 15.32 -16.24 19.76
C TRP A 157 14.18 -17.19 20.14
N LYS A 158 14.01 -18.30 19.41
CA LYS A 158 12.96 -19.28 19.67
C LYS A 158 13.09 -19.92 21.07
N ASP A 159 14.32 -20.08 21.55
CA ASP A 159 14.61 -20.62 22.88
C ASP A 159 14.86 -19.49 23.90
N GLU A 160 15.68 -18.50 23.56
CA GLU A 160 16.07 -17.40 24.47
C GLU A 160 14.88 -16.54 24.92
N MET A 161 13.90 -16.34 24.03
CA MET A 161 12.73 -15.51 24.34
C MET A 161 11.55 -16.30 24.90
N ARG A 162 11.67 -17.64 25.02
CA ARG A 162 10.63 -18.49 25.58
C ARG A 162 10.70 -18.44 27.11
N LEU A 163 9.61 -17.98 27.73
CA LEU A 163 9.51 -17.87 29.18
C LEU A 163 9.14 -19.20 29.85
N ALA A 164 8.23 -19.96 29.25
CA ALA A 164 7.73 -21.21 29.82
C ALA A 164 7.01 -22.07 28.77
N TRP A 165 6.97 -23.38 29.02
CA TRP A 165 5.95 -24.27 28.47
C TRP A 165 4.80 -24.39 29.47
N LEU A 166 3.56 -24.20 29.02
CA LEU A 166 2.36 -24.29 29.85
C LEU A 166 1.89 -25.75 30.00
N VAL A 167 2.77 -26.55 30.61
CA VAL A 167 2.56 -27.96 30.96
C VAL A 167 3.13 -28.25 32.34
N SER A 168 2.61 -29.28 33.01
CA SER A 168 3.26 -29.81 34.20
C SER A 168 4.59 -30.49 33.84
N ASN A 169 5.65 -30.05 34.50
CA ASN A 169 6.99 -30.62 34.44
C ASN A 169 7.64 -30.60 35.83
N GLN A 170 8.71 -31.38 36.03
CA GLN A 170 9.39 -31.46 37.33
C GLN A 170 10.52 -30.43 37.51
N SER A 171 11.05 -29.85 36.44
CA SER A 171 12.26 -29.01 36.49
C SER A 171 12.08 -27.55 36.03
N ASN A 172 10.89 -27.11 35.62
CA ASN A 172 10.63 -25.85 34.89
C ASN A 172 11.48 -25.64 33.62
N THR A 173 12.39 -26.56 33.30
CA THR A 173 13.26 -26.62 32.13
C THR A 173 12.78 -27.75 31.21
N ALA A 174 11.53 -27.69 30.78
CA ALA A 174 11.02 -28.68 29.83
C ALA A 174 11.79 -28.56 28.50
N SER A 175 12.75 -29.44 28.28
CA SER A 175 13.33 -29.73 26.97
C SER A 175 12.31 -30.53 26.14
N ASP A 176 12.29 -30.41 24.81
CA ASP A 176 11.42 -31.23 23.94
C ASP A 176 11.86 -32.72 23.86
N ALA A 177 12.43 -33.26 24.94
CA ALA A 177 12.71 -34.67 25.02
C ALA A 177 11.41 -35.48 24.89
N ALA A 178 11.47 -36.57 24.12
CA ALA A 178 10.34 -37.47 23.97
C ALA A 178 9.95 -38.09 25.31
N LEU A 179 8.75 -37.80 25.79
CA LEU A 179 8.24 -38.39 27.03
C LEU A 179 7.68 -39.80 26.76
N SER A 180 8.30 -40.80 27.38
CA SER A 180 7.86 -42.20 27.32
C SER A 180 6.85 -42.53 28.42
N LEU A 181 5.77 -43.23 28.07
CA LEU A 181 4.79 -43.75 29.04
C LEU A 181 5.34 -44.91 29.88
N GLU A 182 6.49 -45.48 29.51
CA GLU A 182 7.20 -46.45 30.37
C GLU A 182 7.74 -45.77 31.64
N ASN A 183 7.99 -44.47 31.58
CA ASN A 183 8.29 -43.67 32.75
C ASN A 183 7.01 -43.49 33.56
N LYS A 184 6.98 -44.06 34.77
CA LYS A 184 5.85 -43.93 35.71
C LYS A 184 5.54 -42.49 36.09
N GLN A 185 6.40 -41.53 35.79
CA GLN A 185 6.17 -40.10 36.00
C GLN A 185 5.53 -39.38 34.81
N VAL A 186 5.33 -40.03 33.67
CA VAL A 186 4.66 -39.44 32.51
C VAL A 186 3.20 -39.86 32.49
N VAL A 187 2.32 -38.94 32.08
CA VAL A 187 0.91 -39.22 31.84
C VAL A 187 0.47 -38.60 30.51
N GLU A 188 -0.46 -39.28 29.83
CA GLU A 188 -1.10 -38.76 28.63
C GLU A 188 -2.40 -38.05 29.03
N LEU A 189 -2.48 -36.75 28.77
CA LEU A 189 -3.66 -35.94 29.05
C LEU A 189 -4.59 -35.82 27.84
N VAL A 190 -4.03 -35.82 26.63
CA VAL A 190 -4.78 -35.86 25.37
C VAL A 190 -4.39 -37.14 24.65
N GLY A 191 -5.30 -38.12 24.66
CA GLY A 191 -5.12 -39.44 24.06
C GLY A 191 -6.27 -39.82 23.13
N LYS A 192 -6.40 -41.11 22.79
CA LYS A 192 -7.45 -41.61 21.86
C LYS A 192 -8.88 -41.25 22.29
N GLY A 193 -9.14 -41.20 23.60
CA GLY A 193 -10.45 -40.77 24.12
C GLY A 193 -10.84 -39.32 23.78
N THR A 194 -9.87 -38.45 23.46
CA THR A 194 -10.10 -37.07 23.02
C THR A 194 -9.89 -36.91 21.51
N LEU A 195 -8.88 -37.59 20.95
CA LEU A 195 -8.51 -37.51 19.54
C LEU A 195 -9.40 -38.37 18.63
N GLY A 196 -10.28 -39.19 19.20
CA GLY A 196 -11.04 -40.21 18.49
C GLY A 196 -10.26 -41.52 18.36
N ASP A 197 -10.97 -42.64 18.33
CA ASP A 197 -10.35 -43.98 18.28
C ASP A 197 -9.88 -44.38 16.87
N HIS A 198 -10.24 -43.60 15.85
CA HIS A 198 -9.96 -43.87 14.43
C HIS A 198 -8.76 -43.12 13.86
N ILE A 199 -8.16 -42.23 14.64
CA ILE A 199 -6.93 -41.52 14.25
C ILE A 199 -5.83 -42.54 13.94
N ASP A 200 -5.15 -42.38 12.80
CA ASP A 200 -4.04 -43.26 12.42
C ASP A 200 -2.86 -43.12 13.38
N ASP A 201 -1.98 -44.12 13.44
CA ASP A 201 -0.90 -44.16 14.43
C ASP A 201 0.11 -43.01 14.28
N ALA A 202 0.32 -42.49 13.07
CA ALA A 202 1.22 -41.37 12.82
C ALA A 202 0.60 -40.06 13.28
N ALA A 203 -0.66 -39.81 12.92
CA ALA A 203 -1.44 -38.67 13.37
C ALA A 203 -1.65 -38.70 14.89
N TYR A 204 -1.85 -39.87 15.49
CA TYR A 204 -1.95 -40.04 16.95
C TYR A 204 -0.63 -39.70 17.64
N ALA A 205 0.49 -40.21 17.13
CA ALA A 205 1.81 -39.93 17.68
C ALA A 205 2.13 -38.43 17.66
N SER A 206 1.68 -37.73 16.62
CA SER A 206 1.83 -36.29 16.42
C SER A 206 0.88 -35.46 17.31
N ASN A 207 -0.37 -35.91 17.50
CA ASN A 207 -1.41 -35.10 18.15
C ASN A 207 -1.62 -35.37 19.64
N ARG A 208 -1.11 -36.47 20.18
CA ARG A 208 -1.21 -36.75 21.62
C ARG A 208 -0.44 -35.73 22.46
N VAL A 209 -0.90 -35.49 23.69
CA VAL A 209 -0.21 -34.63 24.64
C VAL A 209 0.18 -35.42 25.86
N ARG A 210 1.50 -35.53 26.06
CA ARG A 210 2.12 -36.14 27.25
C ARG A 210 2.75 -35.06 28.09
N VAL A 211 2.69 -35.24 29.41
CA VAL A 211 3.26 -34.32 30.39
C VAL A 211 3.80 -35.13 31.58
N GLU A 212 4.62 -34.50 32.40
CA GLU A 212 5.11 -35.13 33.63
C GLU A 212 4.14 -34.88 34.78
N LYS A 213 4.08 -35.84 35.71
CA LYS A 213 3.35 -35.75 36.95
C LYS A 213 4.19 -35.04 38.00
N VAL A 214 3.52 -34.21 38.79
CA VAL A 214 4.09 -33.54 39.96
C VAL A 214 3.52 -34.21 41.21
N ASP A 215 4.41 -34.76 42.03
CA ASP A 215 4.05 -35.48 43.24
C ASP A 215 3.57 -34.53 44.35
N VAL A 216 2.48 -34.90 45.02
CA VAL A 216 1.90 -34.17 46.17
C VAL A 216 2.20 -34.95 47.44
N ASN A 217 3.39 -34.74 48.02
CA ASN A 217 3.81 -35.29 49.31
C ASN A 217 3.50 -36.79 49.50
N GLY A 218 3.62 -37.60 48.44
CA GLY A 218 3.39 -39.06 48.47
C GLY A 218 1.94 -39.53 48.58
N ASN A 219 0.96 -38.61 48.64
CA ASN A 219 -0.47 -38.95 48.76
C ASN A 219 -1.23 -38.94 47.41
N GLY A 220 -0.54 -38.58 46.34
CA GLY A 220 -1.04 -38.54 44.98
C GLY A 220 -0.14 -37.67 44.10
N ALA A 221 -0.53 -37.50 42.83
CA ALA A 221 0.15 -36.61 41.90
C ALA A 221 -0.89 -35.86 41.07
N TYR A 222 -0.47 -34.75 40.47
CA TYR A 222 -1.26 -34.01 39.50
C TYR A 222 -0.47 -33.76 38.22
N ALA A 223 -1.19 -33.47 37.14
CA ALA A 223 -0.63 -33.09 35.86
C ALA A 223 -1.61 -32.13 35.18
N TRP A 224 -1.09 -31.23 34.35
CA TRP A 224 -1.91 -30.23 33.65
C TRP A 224 -1.28 -29.85 32.31
N TYR A 225 -2.13 -29.36 31.40
CA TYR A 225 -1.78 -28.88 30.08
C TYR A 225 -2.72 -27.72 29.73
N VAL A 226 -2.17 -26.64 29.18
CA VAL A 226 -2.95 -25.53 28.64
C VAL A 226 -2.90 -25.56 27.12
N SER A 227 -4.07 -25.53 26.49
CA SER A 227 -4.23 -25.40 25.04
C SER A 227 -4.77 -24.02 24.73
N ASP A 228 -4.28 -23.40 23.66
CA ASP A 228 -4.72 -22.07 23.26
C ASP A 228 -5.92 -22.13 22.30
N ASN A 229 -6.89 -21.25 22.50
CA ASN A 229 -8.02 -21.11 21.60
C ASN A 229 -7.78 -20.05 20.51
N ASN A 230 -6.81 -19.14 20.68
CA ASN A 230 -6.52 -18.10 19.67
C ASN A 230 -5.92 -18.69 18.37
N GLN A 231 -5.33 -19.89 18.44
CA GLN A 231 -4.70 -20.62 17.35
C GLN A 231 -5.64 -21.63 16.69
N LYS A 232 -6.91 -21.70 17.13
CA LYS A 232 -7.93 -22.64 16.65
C LYS A 232 -9.00 -21.89 15.86
N ALA A 233 -9.45 -22.47 14.75
CA ALA A 233 -10.59 -21.98 14.00
C ALA A 233 -11.89 -22.26 14.77
N SER A 234 -12.81 -21.30 14.78
CA SER A 234 -14.09 -21.52 15.46
C SER A 234 -15.06 -22.29 14.57
N VAL A 235 -15.79 -23.24 15.16
CA VAL A 235 -16.90 -23.96 14.53
C VAL A 235 -18.27 -23.32 14.81
N ASP A 236 -18.30 -22.26 15.62
CA ASP A 236 -19.50 -21.46 15.86
C ASP A 236 -19.88 -20.74 14.56
N PRO A 237 -21.05 -21.03 13.95
CA PRO A 237 -21.41 -20.49 12.65
C PRO A 237 -21.82 -19.00 12.68
N LEU A 238 -21.86 -18.41 13.88
CA LEU A 238 -22.34 -17.07 14.20
C LEU A 238 -23.83 -16.85 13.80
N ASP A 239 -24.47 -15.84 14.37
CA ASP A 239 -25.88 -15.53 14.08
C ASP A 239 -26.07 -15.07 12.62
N ASP A 240 -27.26 -15.30 12.05
CA ASP A 240 -27.57 -14.93 10.67
C ASP A 240 -27.74 -13.40 10.54
N VAL A 241 -26.67 -12.70 10.20
CA VAL A 241 -26.68 -11.23 10.09
C VAL A 241 -26.65 -10.77 8.63
N LYS A 242 -27.57 -9.85 8.26
CA LYS A 242 -27.73 -9.34 6.90
C LYS A 242 -26.47 -8.60 6.39
N LEU A 243 -25.99 -9.04 5.21
CA LEU A 243 -25.09 -8.48 4.17
C LEU A 243 -23.98 -7.44 4.46
N ALA A 244 -24.06 -6.62 5.50
CA ALA A 244 -22.95 -5.74 5.93
C ALA A 244 -22.19 -6.35 7.12
N ALA A 245 -22.90 -6.90 8.11
CA ALA A 245 -22.28 -7.47 9.31
C ALA A 245 -21.48 -8.76 9.04
N ALA A 246 -21.86 -9.57 8.05
CA ALA A 246 -21.15 -10.81 7.71
C ALA A 246 -19.69 -10.58 7.27
N ALA A 247 -19.37 -9.45 6.64
CA ALA A 247 -17.99 -9.08 6.31
C ALA A 247 -17.19 -8.58 7.53
N PHE A 248 -17.88 -8.06 8.56
CA PHE A 248 -17.28 -7.60 9.81
C PHE A 248 -17.06 -8.72 10.83
N GLU A 249 -17.86 -9.77 10.76
CA GLU A 249 -17.75 -11.01 11.53
C GLU A 249 -16.47 -11.80 11.19
N ALA A 250 -15.87 -11.55 10.01
CA ALA A 250 -14.58 -12.11 9.60
C ALA A 250 -13.35 -11.47 10.27
N ALA A 251 -13.57 -10.53 11.20
CA ALA A 251 -12.55 -9.99 12.11
C ALA A 251 -11.89 -11.11 12.94
N PRO A 252 -10.75 -10.87 13.63
CA PRO A 252 -10.14 -11.83 14.56
C PRO A 252 -11.02 -12.08 15.79
N ARG A 253 -12.09 -12.84 15.56
CA ARG A 253 -12.89 -13.62 16.48
C ARG A 253 -13.09 -14.98 15.83
N SER A 254 -13.97 -15.78 16.42
CA SER A 254 -14.55 -17.01 15.91
C SER A 254 -15.00 -16.95 14.44
N ASN A 255 -14.10 -16.87 13.47
CA ASN A 255 -14.44 -16.86 12.05
C ASN A 255 -14.49 -18.31 11.51
N PRO A 256 -15.69 -18.86 11.27
CA PRO A 256 -15.82 -20.21 10.76
C PRO A 256 -15.51 -20.32 9.27
N ALA A 257 -15.25 -19.22 8.54
CA ALA A 257 -14.95 -19.25 7.11
C ALA A 257 -13.66 -20.02 6.75
N LEU A 258 -12.79 -20.28 7.74
CA LEU A 258 -11.63 -21.15 7.59
C LEU A 258 -12.01 -22.65 7.52
N ILE A 259 -13.26 -22.99 7.86
CA ILE A 259 -13.85 -24.31 7.68
C ILE A 259 -14.52 -24.32 6.31
N ASP A 260 -14.00 -25.13 5.40
CA ASP A 260 -14.58 -25.28 4.06
C ASP A 260 -16.04 -25.74 4.15
N SER A 261 -16.95 -24.80 3.85
CA SER A 261 -18.39 -25.03 3.80
C SER A 261 -18.89 -25.41 2.41
N SER A 262 -18.08 -25.20 1.37
CA SER A 262 -18.47 -25.31 -0.04
C SER A 262 -17.63 -26.34 -0.78
N GLY A 263 -18.10 -27.60 -0.84
CA GLY A 263 -17.42 -28.64 -1.63
C GLY A 263 -17.58 -30.06 -1.09
N SER A 264 -16.57 -30.90 -1.34
CA SER A 264 -16.48 -32.31 -0.93
C SER A 264 -15.55 -32.55 0.26
N GLY A 265 -15.40 -31.56 1.15
CA GLY A 265 -14.54 -31.64 2.34
C GLY A 265 -15.19 -32.38 3.51
N ALA A 266 -14.38 -32.75 4.52
CA ALA A 266 -14.83 -33.47 5.72
C ALA A 266 -15.83 -32.67 6.59
N PHE A 267 -15.87 -31.35 6.43
CA PHE A 267 -16.79 -30.44 7.12
C PHE A 267 -17.82 -29.78 6.17
N ALA A 268 -18.01 -30.32 4.95
CA ALA A 268 -18.97 -29.78 4.00
C ALA A 268 -20.38 -29.72 4.60
N GLY A 269 -21.04 -28.57 4.46
CA GLY A 269 -22.38 -28.33 5.02
C GLY A 269 -22.46 -28.23 6.55
N PHE A 270 -21.35 -28.38 7.28
CA PHE A 270 -21.33 -28.35 8.75
C PHE A 270 -21.95 -27.05 9.29
N LEU A 271 -21.53 -25.89 8.76
CA LEU A 271 -21.99 -24.58 9.21
C LEU A 271 -23.48 -24.37 8.93
N ASP A 272 -23.99 -24.86 7.80
CA ASP A 272 -25.41 -24.73 7.45
C ASP A 272 -26.29 -25.52 8.43
N ASP A 273 -25.85 -26.71 8.86
CA ASP A 273 -26.57 -27.54 9.83
C ASP A 273 -26.40 -27.04 11.26
N ALA A 274 -25.24 -26.50 11.59
CA ALA A 274 -24.96 -25.79 12.83
C ALA A 274 -25.88 -24.58 13.04
N ARG A 275 -26.09 -23.75 12.01
CA ARG A 275 -27.00 -22.59 12.06
C ARG A 275 -28.45 -22.95 12.32
N LYS A 276 -28.89 -24.14 11.90
CA LYS A 276 -30.25 -24.62 12.17
C LYS A 276 -30.45 -25.03 13.63
N HIS A 277 -29.35 -25.29 14.35
CA HIS A 277 -29.37 -25.82 15.72
C HIS A 277 -28.40 -25.12 16.68
N PRO A 278 -28.40 -23.77 16.78
CA PRO A 278 -27.38 -23.02 17.52
C PRO A 278 -27.37 -23.39 19.01
N GLY A 279 -28.53 -23.71 19.59
CA GLY A 279 -28.64 -24.16 20.99
C GLY A 279 -27.93 -25.49 21.31
N LYS A 280 -27.45 -26.23 20.32
CA LYS A 280 -26.67 -27.46 20.52
C LYS A 280 -25.15 -27.19 20.59
N LEU A 281 -24.69 -26.04 20.12
CA LEU A 281 -23.28 -25.64 20.04
C LEU A 281 -22.74 -25.01 21.33
N VAL A 282 -23.05 -25.64 22.47
CA VAL A 282 -22.64 -25.14 23.80
C VAL A 282 -21.17 -25.43 24.10
N SER A 283 -20.63 -26.51 23.54
CA SER A 283 -19.25 -26.93 23.73
C SER A 283 -18.74 -27.70 22.52
N TYR A 284 -17.41 -27.84 22.43
CA TYR A 284 -16.77 -28.60 21.36
C TYR A 284 -17.27 -30.06 21.27
N LEU A 285 -17.53 -30.68 22.43
CA LEU A 285 -18.03 -32.06 22.51
C LEU A 285 -19.48 -32.20 21.99
N ASN A 286 -20.29 -31.15 22.14
CA ASN A 286 -21.68 -31.16 21.73
C ASN A 286 -21.87 -30.67 20.28
N ALA A 287 -20.82 -30.13 19.65
CA ALA A 287 -20.87 -29.58 18.31
C ALA A 287 -21.34 -30.60 17.26
N SER A 288 -21.04 -31.89 17.44
CA SER A 288 -21.50 -32.96 16.55
C SER A 288 -23.03 -33.16 16.55
N LEU A 289 -23.73 -32.76 17.61
CA LEU A 289 -25.19 -32.91 17.74
C LEU A 289 -25.97 -31.99 16.79
N THR A 290 -25.28 -31.00 16.20
CA THR A 290 -25.84 -30.13 15.16
C THR A 290 -26.07 -30.86 13.84
N GLN A 291 -25.36 -31.97 13.61
CA GLN A 291 -25.34 -32.71 12.35
C GLN A 291 -26.31 -33.88 12.37
N GLY A 292 -26.75 -34.30 11.17
CA GLY A 292 -27.57 -35.50 10.98
C GLY A 292 -26.83 -36.80 11.34
N ASP A 293 -25.53 -36.89 11.01
CA ASP A 293 -24.64 -37.98 11.41
C ASP A 293 -23.69 -37.50 12.52
N SER A 294 -24.21 -37.45 13.75
CA SER A 294 -23.44 -36.98 14.91
C SER A 294 -22.27 -37.91 15.26
N GLU A 295 -22.33 -39.19 14.93
CA GLU A 295 -21.26 -40.15 15.27
C GLU A 295 -20.02 -39.93 14.41
N THR A 296 -20.20 -39.84 13.09
CA THR A 296 -19.09 -39.55 12.16
C THR A 296 -18.53 -38.15 12.43
N MET A 297 -19.39 -37.16 12.67
CA MET A 297 -18.92 -35.81 12.99
C MET A 297 -18.15 -35.76 14.32
N ALA A 298 -18.57 -36.49 15.35
CA ALA A 298 -17.84 -36.55 16.62
C ALA A 298 -16.41 -37.10 16.42
N LYS A 299 -16.24 -38.09 15.53
CA LYS A 299 -14.93 -38.65 15.19
C LYS A 299 -14.05 -37.61 14.48
N LEU A 300 -14.58 -36.95 13.45
CA LEU A 300 -13.88 -35.91 12.69
C LEU A 300 -13.48 -34.70 13.55
N LEU A 301 -14.36 -34.27 14.45
CA LEU A 301 -14.05 -33.22 15.43
C LEU A 301 -12.99 -33.70 16.43
N GLY A 302 -13.02 -34.96 16.88
CA GLY A 302 -11.99 -35.53 17.73
C GLY A 302 -10.59 -35.41 17.11
N GLU A 303 -10.45 -35.81 15.84
CA GLU A 303 -9.19 -35.76 15.10
C GLU A 303 -8.63 -34.33 14.94
N ASN A 304 -9.50 -33.32 15.04
CA ASN A 304 -9.17 -31.90 14.81
C ASN A 304 -9.24 -31.01 16.07
N VAL A 305 -9.19 -31.59 17.27
CA VAL A 305 -9.31 -30.86 18.56
C VAL A 305 -8.26 -29.75 18.78
N HIS A 306 -7.10 -29.86 18.12
CA HIS A 306 -6.03 -28.86 18.17
C HIS A 306 -6.18 -27.75 17.12
N HIS A 307 -7.12 -27.90 16.19
CA HIS A 307 -7.37 -26.96 15.09
C HIS A 307 -8.70 -26.24 15.23
N LEU A 308 -9.65 -26.80 15.98
CA LEU A 308 -11.01 -26.30 16.07
C LEU A 308 -11.42 -25.97 17.51
N THR A 309 -12.25 -24.95 17.67
CA THR A 309 -12.82 -24.52 18.96
C THR A 309 -14.27 -24.06 18.78
N THR A 310 -15.04 -24.01 19.86
CA THR A 310 -16.37 -23.35 19.89
C THR A 310 -16.31 -21.97 20.54
N TYR A 311 -15.13 -21.57 21.05
CA TYR A 311 -14.98 -20.37 21.84
C TYR A 311 -13.57 -19.79 21.67
N SER A 312 -13.45 -18.60 21.05
CA SER A 312 -12.19 -17.88 20.84
C SER A 312 -12.38 -16.37 21.05
N PRO A 313 -12.56 -15.91 22.30
CA PRO A 313 -12.60 -14.48 22.59
C PRO A 313 -11.21 -13.86 22.43
N GLY A 314 -11.16 -12.60 21.98
CA GLY A 314 -9.93 -11.82 21.87
C GLY A 314 -10.08 -10.44 22.49
N LEU A 315 -8.98 -9.90 23.01
CA LEU A 315 -8.86 -8.51 23.48
C LEU A 315 -7.99 -7.72 22.50
N PHE A 316 -8.26 -6.42 22.34
CA PHE A 316 -7.44 -5.55 21.52
C PHE A 316 -6.25 -5.05 22.30
N THR A 317 -5.23 -5.89 22.46
CA THR A 317 -3.97 -5.52 23.10
C THR A 317 -2.90 -5.12 22.07
N ASP A 318 -2.02 -4.20 22.46
CA ASP A 318 -0.77 -3.90 21.76
C ASP A 318 0.29 -4.86 22.30
N THR A 319 0.58 -5.93 21.55
CA THR A 319 1.57 -6.93 21.96
C THR A 319 3.01 -6.45 21.87
N SER A 320 3.27 -5.29 21.26
CA SER A 320 4.61 -4.71 21.13
C SER A 320 4.94 -3.81 22.33
N LEU A 321 4.01 -2.93 22.71
CA LEU A 321 4.23 -1.89 23.72
C LEU A 321 3.39 -2.08 25.00
N GLY A 322 2.44 -3.00 24.97
CA GLY A 322 1.49 -3.24 26.05
C GLY A 322 0.33 -2.25 26.06
N GLY A 323 -0.71 -2.59 26.81
CA GLY A 323 -1.95 -1.82 26.90
C GLY A 323 -2.94 -2.15 25.79
N LEU A 324 -4.07 -1.44 25.82
CA LEU A 324 -5.16 -1.62 24.86
C LEU A 324 -4.93 -0.76 23.60
N ARG A 325 -5.36 -1.28 22.45
CA ARG A 325 -5.39 -0.53 21.20
C ARG A 325 -6.42 0.59 21.27
N ARG A 326 -6.14 1.66 20.53
CA ARG A 326 -7.02 2.84 20.45
C ARG A 326 -7.95 2.74 19.25
N ASP A 327 -9.20 3.16 19.41
CA ASP A 327 -10.16 3.19 18.30
C ASP A 327 -9.91 4.43 17.41
N LEU A 328 -9.54 4.20 16.15
CA LEU A 328 -9.31 5.27 15.18
C LEU A 328 -10.60 5.90 14.64
N THR A 329 -11.76 5.27 14.83
CA THR A 329 -13.05 5.78 14.31
C THR A 329 -13.34 7.22 14.79
N PRO A 330 -13.22 7.54 16.09
CA PRO A 330 -13.16 8.90 16.63
C PRO A 330 -12.31 9.89 15.81
N LEU A 331 -11.05 9.53 15.57
CA LEU A 331 -10.07 10.40 14.91
C LEU A 331 -10.46 10.67 13.45
N LEU A 332 -10.95 9.64 12.77
CA LEU A 332 -11.22 9.67 11.34
C LEU A 332 -12.56 10.33 10.99
N LEU A 333 -13.61 10.09 11.78
CA LEU A 333 -14.99 10.39 11.38
C LEU A 333 -15.68 11.47 12.23
N ALA A 334 -15.19 11.81 13.43
CA ALA A 334 -15.81 12.85 14.27
C ALA A 334 -15.69 14.25 13.64
N ASN A 335 -16.57 15.17 14.05
CA ASN A 335 -16.63 16.58 13.62
C ASN A 335 -16.45 16.75 12.10
N LYS A 336 -17.53 16.55 11.34
CA LYS A 336 -17.51 16.67 9.87
C LYS A 336 -16.92 18.02 9.44
N GLY A 337 -15.89 17.97 8.59
CA GLY A 337 -15.27 19.15 7.99
C GLY A 337 -14.11 19.77 8.78
N ASP A 338 -13.88 19.38 10.03
CA ASP A 338 -12.74 19.84 10.81
C ASP A 338 -11.43 19.22 10.28
N GLN A 339 -10.43 20.07 10.01
CA GLN A 339 -9.12 19.64 9.49
C GLN A 339 -8.29 18.88 10.53
N THR A 340 -8.41 19.26 11.81
CA THR A 340 -7.66 18.66 12.92
C THR A 340 -8.60 18.32 14.07
N ILE A 341 -8.35 17.19 14.74
CA ILE A 341 -8.99 16.81 16.00
C ILE A 341 -7.91 16.49 17.03
N ASP A 342 -8.09 17.00 18.25
CA ASP A 342 -7.20 16.77 19.38
C ASP A 342 -7.94 16.02 20.49
N PHE A 343 -7.28 15.01 21.04
CA PHE A 343 -7.73 14.19 22.15
C PHE A 343 -6.84 14.45 23.36
N PRO A 344 -7.36 15.10 24.42
CA PRO A 344 -6.61 15.26 25.65
C PRO A 344 -6.41 13.90 26.31
N ALA A 345 -5.25 13.70 26.95
CA ALA A 345 -5.02 12.52 27.76
C ALA A 345 -6.00 12.47 28.93
N GLY A 346 -6.71 11.35 29.09
CA GLY A 346 -7.61 11.14 30.23
C GLY A 346 -6.85 10.77 31.50
N GLU A 347 -7.45 11.01 32.68
CA GLU A 347 -6.92 10.52 33.95
C GLU A 347 -6.71 8.99 33.90
N GLY A 348 -5.56 8.51 34.38
CA GLY A 348 -5.21 7.09 34.42
C GLY A 348 -4.75 6.45 33.10
N THR A 349 -4.67 7.20 32.00
CA THR A 349 -4.24 6.66 30.69
C THR A 349 -2.71 6.62 30.50
N GLY A 350 -1.94 7.27 31.39
CA GLY A 350 -0.48 7.39 31.28
C GLY A 350 0.02 8.06 30.00
N GLY A 351 -0.87 8.54 29.13
CA GLY A 351 -0.57 9.01 27.78
C GLY A 351 -0.33 10.51 27.70
N GLN A 352 0.39 10.92 26.65
CA GLN A 352 0.36 12.29 26.15
C GLN A 352 -0.95 12.52 25.39
N SER A 353 -1.36 13.77 25.19
CA SER A 353 -2.46 14.12 24.28
C SER A 353 -2.24 13.47 22.90
N PHE A 354 -3.25 13.50 22.03
CA PHE A 354 -3.10 12.97 20.68
C PHE A 354 -3.78 13.89 19.67
N SER A 355 -3.14 14.18 18.55
CA SER A 355 -3.72 15.02 17.49
C SER A 355 -3.78 14.26 16.18
N SER A 356 -4.86 14.45 15.41
CA SER A 356 -4.91 13.98 14.02
C SER A 356 -3.85 14.66 13.16
N SER A 357 -3.28 15.80 13.57
CA SER A 357 -2.16 16.41 12.85
C SER A 357 -0.85 15.61 13.00
N TRP A 358 -0.72 14.69 13.96
CA TRP A 358 0.55 14.04 14.23
C TRP A 358 0.98 13.05 13.12
N PRO A 359 2.30 12.82 12.97
CA PRO A 359 2.79 11.80 12.05
C PRO A 359 2.38 10.40 12.52
N ILE A 360 2.15 9.49 11.58
CA ILE A 360 1.88 8.07 11.89
C ILE A 360 3.15 7.42 12.42
N ILE A 361 4.30 7.75 11.81
CA ILE A 361 5.60 7.26 12.23
C ILE A 361 6.20 8.29 13.21
N PRO A 362 6.36 7.96 14.50
CA PRO A 362 6.90 8.89 15.47
C PRO A 362 8.39 9.14 15.26
N GLY A 363 8.83 10.37 15.55
CA GLY A 363 10.24 10.76 15.51
C GLY A 363 10.55 11.91 14.53
N PRO A 364 11.71 12.57 14.69
CA PRO A 364 12.13 13.67 13.81
C PRO A 364 12.40 13.23 12.37
N GLU A 365 12.68 11.95 12.13
CA GLU A 365 13.02 11.41 10.80
C GLU A 365 11.82 11.27 9.85
N HIS A 366 10.58 11.41 10.35
CA HIS A 366 9.36 11.30 9.52
C HIS A 366 8.27 12.32 9.89
N GLY A 367 8.58 13.28 10.77
CA GLY A 367 7.57 14.11 11.42
C GLY A 367 7.07 15.31 10.61
N VAL A 368 7.77 15.72 9.56
CA VAL A 368 7.47 16.85 8.68
C VAL A 368 6.87 16.41 7.35
N LEU A 369 7.52 15.48 6.65
CA LEU A 369 7.19 15.07 5.27
C LEU A 369 6.65 13.64 5.17
N GLY A 370 6.63 12.90 6.28
CA GLY A 370 6.12 11.53 6.35
C GLY A 370 4.59 11.42 6.41
N PRO A 371 4.07 10.19 6.36
CA PRO A 371 2.65 9.89 6.53
C PRO A 371 2.08 10.43 7.84
N SER A 372 0.85 10.94 7.82
CA SER A 372 0.19 11.52 9.00
C SER A 372 -1.25 11.04 9.16
N PHE A 373 -1.76 11.15 10.38
CA PHE A 373 -3.18 10.88 10.66
C PHE A 373 -4.11 11.89 9.98
N GLY A 374 -3.61 13.08 9.62
CA GLY A 374 -4.37 14.12 8.94
C GLY A 374 -4.75 13.69 7.53
N ALA A 375 -3.83 13.02 6.83
CA ALA A 375 -4.08 12.46 5.51
C ALA A 375 -5.10 11.31 5.56
N LEU A 376 -5.02 10.44 6.59
CA LEU A 376 -6.03 9.39 6.80
C LEU A 376 -7.41 9.97 7.08
N ARG A 377 -7.46 11.00 7.93
CA ARG A 377 -8.70 11.70 8.27
C ARG A 377 -9.29 12.35 7.03
N ASN A 378 -8.49 13.05 6.22
CA ASN A 378 -8.97 13.67 4.98
C ASN A 378 -9.65 12.64 4.07
N TRP A 379 -9.01 11.48 3.85
CA TRP A 379 -9.62 10.39 3.07
C TRP A 379 -10.93 9.87 3.72
N ALA A 380 -10.93 9.63 5.03
CA ALA A 380 -12.10 9.09 5.73
C ALA A 380 -13.29 10.06 5.75
N GLN A 381 -13.03 11.37 5.82
CA GLN A 381 -14.05 12.41 5.80
C GLN A 381 -14.83 12.46 4.47
N HIS A 382 -14.34 11.84 3.40
CA HIS A 382 -15.12 11.68 2.17
C HIS A 382 -16.37 10.81 2.33
N THR A 383 -16.48 10.05 3.42
CA THR A 383 -17.73 9.38 3.85
C THR A 383 -18.87 10.38 3.95
N HIS A 384 -18.57 11.61 4.38
CA HIS A 384 -19.54 12.66 4.59
C HIS A 384 -19.75 13.56 3.36
N SER A 385 -19.02 13.30 2.26
CA SER A 385 -19.03 14.15 1.07
C SER A 385 -19.63 13.42 -0.12
N ASN A 386 -20.50 14.10 -0.87
CA ASN A 386 -21.03 13.57 -2.13
C ASN A 386 -20.06 13.82 -3.30
N LEU A 387 -18.75 13.90 -3.03
CA LEU A 387 -17.67 14.43 -3.89
C LEU A 387 -18.03 14.41 -5.39
N GLN A 388 -18.60 15.53 -5.87
CA GLN A 388 -19.08 15.64 -7.25
C GLN A 388 -17.98 16.19 -8.16
N ASP A 389 -17.16 17.09 -7.61
CA ASP A 389 -16.10 17.79 -8.34
C ASP A 389 -14.71 17.36 -7.84
N ALA A 390 -13.74 17.34 -8.75
CA ALA A 390 -12.33 17.21 -8.42
C ALA A 390 -11.88 18.35 -7.51
N GLU A 391 -11.10 18.01 -6.50
CA GLU A 391 -10.60 18.94 -5.50
C GLU A 391 -9.39 19.72 -6.03
N THR A 392 -9.64 20.69 -6.90
CA THR A 392 -8.58 21.51 -7.51
C THR A 392 -8.27 22.79 -6.74
N SER A 393 -8.83 22.95 -5.54
CA SER A 393 -8.67 24.14 -4.70
C SER A 393 -7.86 23.84 -3.44
N PHE A 394 -6.95 24.75 -3.11
CA PHE A 394 -6.04 24.63 -1.98
C PHE A 394 -6.14 25.89 -1.09
N PRO A 395 -6.10 25.76 0.25
CA PRO A 395 -5.97 26.91 1.14
C PRO A 395 -4.69 27.70 0.83
N ALA A 396 -4.73 29.03 0.94
CA ALA A 396 -3.56 29.87 0.66
C ALA A 396 -2.34 29.53 1.54
N SER A 397 -2.57 29.03 2.76
CA SER A 397 -1.54 28.54 3.68
C SER A 397 -0.90 27.21 3.27
N ALA A 398 -1.49 26.48 2.32
CA ALA A 398 -1.03 25.19 1.83
C ALA A 398 -0.54 25.25 0.37
N ILE A 399 -0.36 26.45 -0.18
CA ILE A 399 0.21 26.71 -1.50
C ILE A 399 1.51 27.47 -1.33
N ARG A 400 2.52 27.14 -2.14
CA ARG A 400 3.74 27.91 -2.24
C ARG A 400 4.16 28.10 -3.70
N MET A 401 4.88 29.18 -3.98
CA MET A 401 5.54 29.38 -5.28
C MET A 401 6.84 28.60 -5.33
N ARG A 402 7.01 27.78 -6.38
CA ARG A 402 8.24 27.03 -6.57
C ARG A 402 9.39 27.97 -6.95
N PRO A 403 10.59 27.84 -6.33
CA PRO A 403 11.72 28.68 -6.69
C PRO A 403 12.12 28.48 -8.15
N THR A 404 12.63 29.54 -8.76
CA THR A 404 13.23 29.50 -10.10
C THR A 404 14.71 29.16 -10.08
N ALA A 405 15.33 29.15 -8.90
CA ALA A 405 16.71 28.74 -8.71
C ALA A 405 16.89 27.29 -9.20
N HIS A 406 17.94 27.07 -9.99
CA HIS A 406 18.33 25.79 -10.59
C HIS A 406 17.45 25.27 -11.74
N TRP A 407 16.17 25.65 -11.82
CA TRP A 407 15.28 25.32 -12.94
C TRP A 407 15.86 25.72 -14.31
N PRO A 408 15.60 24.94 -15.38
CA PRO A 408 15.98 25.33 -16.73
C PRO A 408 15.49 26.74 -17.06
N HIS A 409 16.37 27.54 -17.63
CA HIS A 409 16.11 28.93 -18.01
C HIS A 409 15.67 29.87 -16.87
N ASN A 410 15.86 29.48 -15.59
CA ASN A 410 15.39 30.23 -14.41
C ASN A 410 13.88 30.51 -14.43
N ILE A 411 13.10 29.56 -14.95
CA ILE A 411 11.63 29.62 -14.98
C ILE A 411 11.13 28.36 -14.26
N SER A 412 10.17 28.47 -13.34
CA SER A 412 9.51 27.29 -12.73
C SER A 412 8.14 27.07 -13.36
N ASP A 413 7.43 26.03 -12.94
CA ASP A 413 6.00 25.85 -13.25
C ASP A 413 5.10 26.73 -12.36
N GLY A 414 5.60 27.41 -11.32
CA GLY A 414 4.79 28.33 -10.49
C GLY A 414 4.30 27.71 -9.18
N ALA A 415 3.02 27.92 -8.85
CA ALA A 415 2.45 27.51 -7.58
C ALA A 415 2.28 25.98 -7.49
N CYS A 416 2.56 25.38 -6.33
CA CYS A 416 2.30 23.98 -6.03
C CYS A 416 1.85 23.80 -4.56
N ALA A 417 1.43 22.60 -4.19
CA ALA A 417 1.16 22.27 -2.80
C ALA A 417 2.42 22.49 -1.93
N ASP A 418 2.22 23.02 -0.73
CA ASP A 418 3.26 23.11 0.29
C ASP A 418 3.45 21.75 0.96
N ALA A 419 4.66 21.20 0.88
CA ALA A 419 4.96 19.86 1.38
C ALA A 419 4.76 19.74 2.90
N SER A 420 4.94 20.81 3.67
CA SER A 420 4.75 20.80 5.13
C SER A 420 3.31 20.88 5.59
N LYS A 421 2.41 21.29 4.69
CA LYS A 421 0.97 21.34 4.89
C LYS A 421 0.24 20.30 4.04
N TRP A 422 1.00 19.45 3.37
CA TRP A 422 0.46 18.53 2.40
C TRP A 422 -0.50 17.55 3.08
N ALA A 423 -0.06 16.99 4.21
CA ALA A 423 -0.80 16.05 5.02
C ALA A 423 -2.21 16.54 5.41
N GLU A 424 -2.37 17.80 5.81
CA GLU A 424 -3.65 18.32 6.29
C GLU A 424 -4.53 18.92 5.18
N SER A 425 -3.94 19.36 4.07
CA SER A 425 -4.64 20.22 3.12
C SER A 425 -4.62 19.75 1.67
N ALA A 426 -3.68 18.88 1.31
CA ALA A 426 -3.36 18.58 -0.07
C ALA A 426 -3.57 17.13 -0.58
N PRO A 427 -3.99 16.08 0.17
CA PRO A 427 -4.25 14.75 -0.42
C PRO A 427 -5.52 14.73 -1.29
N LYS A 428 -5.57 15.62 -2.29
CA LYS A 428 -6.74 16.00 -3.06
C LYS A 428 -7.16 14.90 -4.02
N ILE A 429 -8.47 14.73 -4.17
CA ILE A 429 -9.05 13.86 -5.18
C ILE A 429 -9.10 14.56 -6.53
N HIS A 430 -8.26 14.15 -7.47
CA HIS A 430 -8.16 14.71 -8.82
C HIS A 430 -7.87 13.62 -9.86
N PRO A 431 -8.15 13.85 -11.17
CA PRO A 431 -7.78 12.90 -12.21
C PRO A 431 -6.26 12.76 -12.33
N VAL A 432 -5.82 11.62 -12.86
CA VAL A 432 -4.41 11.32 -13.15
C VAL A 432 -4.16 11.50 -14.64
N MET A 433 -3.17 12.34 -14.98
CA MET A 433 -2.65 12.50 -16.33
C MET A 433 -1.80 11.27 -16.70
N THR A 434 -2.37 10.35 -17.48
CA THR A 434 -1.71 9.11 -17.89
C THR A 434 -0.84 9.30 -19.13
N ASP A 435 -1.17 10.30 -19.95
CA ASP A 435 -0.44 10.64 -21.17
C ASP A 435 -0.53 12.15 -21.38
N SER A 436 0.59 12.80 -21.70
CA SER A 436 0.62 14.16 -22.20
C SER A 436 1.71 14.29 -23.23
N ARG A 437 1.35 14.64 -24.46
CA ARG A 437 2.29 14.72 -25.57
C ARG A 437 1.84 15.71 -26.62
N TRP A 438 2.78 16.18 -27.43
CA TRP A 438 2.47 16.95 -28.63
C TRP A 438 3.35 16.54 -29.79
N HIS A 439 2.71 16.42 -30.95
CA HIS A 439 3.40 16.18 -32.21
C HIS A 439 3.59 17.50 -32.94
N TYR A 440 4.60 17.53 -33.80
CA TYR A 440 4.77 18.60 -34.75
C TYR A 440 5.14 18.08 -36.13
N TYR A 441 4.84 18.89 -37.13
CA TYR A 441 5.38 18.73 -38.47
C TYR A 441 5.43 20.10 -39.15
N PHE A 442 6.09 20.19 -40.30
CA PHE A 442 6.18 21.44 -41.05
C PHE A 442 5.39 21.38 -42.35
N SER A 443 4.78 22.51 -42.68
CA SER A 443 4.36 22.86 -44.03
C SER A 443 5.01 24.19 -44.42
N HIS A 444 4.79 24.66 -45.64
CA HIS A 444 5.11 26.03 -45.99
C HIS A 444 3.87 26.85 -46.34
N HIS A 445 3.94 28.13 -46.02
CA HIS A 445 2.92 29.12 -46.34
C HIS A 445 3.62 30.45 -46.65
N ASN A 446 3.28 31.08 -47.78
CA ASN A 446 3.88 32.33 -48.24
C ASN A 446 5.43 32.31 -48.25
N LYS A 447 6.02 31.21 -48.75
CA LYS A 447 7.48 31.01 -48.82
C LYS A 447 8.18 31.11 -47.46
N ARG A 448 7.52 30.59 -46.41
CA ARG A 448 8.05 30.44 -45.05
C ARG A 448 7.56 29.13 -44.45
N ILE A 449 8.30 28.61 -43.48
CA ILE A 449 7.93 27.44 -42.69
C ILE A 449 6.80 27.77 -41.72
N ARG A 450 5.78 26.92 -41.73
CA ARG A 450 4.68 26.86 -40.77
C ARG A 450 4.84 25.61 -39.92
N THR A 451 4.76 25.76 -38.61
CA THR A 451 4.80 24.62 -37.67
C THR A 451 3.38 24.21 -37.32
N HIS A 452 3.05 22.94 -37.49
CA HIS A 452 1.82 22.35 -36.99
C HIS A 452 2.06 21.76 -35.61
N ILE A 453 1.12 21.93 -34.69
CA ILE A 453 1.21 21.54 -33.28
C ILE A 453 -0.04 20.73 -32.94
N ILE A 454 0.13 19.45 -32.66
CA ILE A 454 -0.94 18.49 -32.40
C ILE A 454 -0.80 17.96 -30.96
N PRO A 455 -1.33 18.69 -29.96
CA PRO A 455 -1.32 18.24 -28.57
C PRO A 455 -2.33 17.12 -28.33
N ARG A 456 -2.05 16.29 -27.33
CA ARG A 456 -2.94 15.27 -26.78
C ARG A 456 -2.70 15.12 -25.30
N VAL A 457 -3.77 14.99 -24.52
CA VAL A 457 -3.70 14.69 -23.09
C VAL A 457 -4.71 13.60 -22.76
N CYS A 458 -4.32 12.64 -21.93
CA CYS A 458 -5.24 11.66 -21.36
C CYS A 458 -5.39 11.90 -19.86
N LEU A 459 -6.63 12.09 -19.40
CA LEU A 459 -6.96 12.21 -17.98
C LEU A 459 -7.82 11.02 -17.57
N TRP A 460 -7.41 10.34 -16.51
CA TRP A 460 -8.06 9.15 -15.98
C TRP A 460 -8.63 9.41 -14.59
N ASN A 461 -9.87 8.95 -14.36
CA ASN A 461 -10.47 8.89 -13.04
C ASN A 461 -10.17 7.53 -12.39
N PRO A 462 -9.23 7.43 -11.44
CA PRO A 462 -8.88 6.15 -10.83
C PRO A 462 -9.81 5.75 -9.67
N TYR A 463 -10.86 6.52 -9.39
CA TYR A 463 -11.73 6.34 -8.23
C TYR A 463 -13.02 5.61 -8.56
N ASN A 464 -13.63 5.00 -7.55
CA ASN A 464 -14.92 4.30 -7.65
C ASN A 464 -16.15 5.23 -7.69
N ARG A 465 -15.96 6.54 -7.91
CA ARG A 465 -17.03 7.55 -7.99
C ARG A 465 -16.85 8.40 -9.25
N GLU A 466 -17.96 8.93 -9.76
CA GLU A 466 -17.96 9.93 -10.83
C GLU A 466 -17.14 11.16 -10.40
N LEU A 467 -16.36 11.72 -11.32
CA LEU A 467 -15.52 12.88 -11.04
C LEU A 467 -15.74 13.98 -12.09
N LYS A 468 -16.40 15.07 -11.70
CA LYS A 468 -16.52 16.26 -12.53
C LYS A 468 -15.28 17.12 -12.42
N ILE A 469 -14.72 17.53 -13.55
CA ILE A 469 -13.57 18.41 -13.62
C ILE A 469 -13.99 19.77 -14.20
N SER A 470 -13.59 20.83 -13.52
CA SER A 470 -13.59 22.18 -14.10
C SER A 470 -12.48 22.28 -15.16
N ALA A 471 -12.48 23.38 -15.92
CA ALA A 471 -11.40 23.63 -16.88
C ALA A 471 -10.03 23.57 -16.18
N MET A 472 -9.10 22.82 -16.76
CA MET A 472 -7.72 22.68 -16.29
C MET A 472 -6.77 23.16 -17.37
N THR A 473 -5.51 23.41 -17.05
CA THR A 473 -4.51 23.78 -18.05
C THR A 473 -3.35 22.80 -18.06
N VAL A 474 -2.97 22.32 -19.22
CA VAL A 474 -1.73 21.56 -19.41
C VAL A 474 -0.62 22.48 -19.93
N LEU A 475 0.56 22.39 -19.35
CA LEU A 475 1.79 22.98 -19.88
C LEU A 475 2.65 21.87 -20.44
N MET A 476 2.99 21.97 -21.72
CA MET A 476 3.90 21.05 -22.41
C MET A 476 5.22 21.76 -22.70
N PRO A 477 6.37 21.08 -22.55
CA PRO A 477 7.68 21.70 -22.74
C PRO A 477 7.92 22.03 -24.22
N ASN A 478 8.47 23.23 -24.48
CA ASN A 478 9.03 23.59 -25.78
C ASN A 478 10.54 23.30 -25.78
N PRO A 479 11.01 22.19 -26.38
CA PRO A 479 12.41 21.79 -26.37
C PRO A 479 13.30 22.71 -27.23
N PHE A 480 12.71 23.58 -28.05
CA PHE A 480 13.40 24.54 -28.91
C PHE A 480 13.41 25.97 -28.34
N TYR A 481 12.99 26.13 -27.08
CA TYR A 481 13.00 27.41 -26.38
C TYR A 481 14.40 28.00 -26.26
N GLY A 482 14.52 29.32 -26.44
CA GLY A 482 15.78 30.06 -26.29
C GLY A 482 16.85 29.77 -27.35
N LEU A 483 16.55 28.94 -28.36
CA LEU A 483 17.46 28.66 -29.47
C LEU A 483 17.36 29.74 -30.55
N SER A 484 18.51 30.24 -31.00
CA SER A 484 18.55 31.20 -32.11
C SER A 484 18.16 30.58 -33.44
N HIS A 485 18.49 29.30 -33.65
CA HIS A 485 18.07 28.49 -34.80
C HIS A 485 17.84 27.06 -34.29
N GLY A 486 16.65 26.50 -34.51
CA GLY A 486 16.25 25.22 -33.93
C GLY A 486 16.38 24.04 -34.90
N MET A 487 16.17 24.31 -36.19
CA MET A 487 16.08 23.29 -37.24
C MET A 487 16.94 23.64 -38.46
N HIS A 488 17.52 22.62 -39.07
CA HIS A 488 18.05 22.60 -40.42
C HIS A 488 16.99 22.10 -41.40
N PHE A 489 16.95 22.69 -42.59
CA PHE A 489 16.16 22.23 -43.73
C PHE A 489 17.09 22.00 -44.91
N PHE A 490 16.84 20.93 -45.66
CA PHE A 490 17.70 20.44 -46.72
C PHE A 490 17.00 20.57 -48.07
N PRO A 491 17.32 21.62 -48.85
CA PRO A 491 16.81 21.75 -50.22
C PRO A 491 17.52 20.78 -51.16
N GLU A 492 16.82 20.39 -52.23
CA GLU A 492 17.37 19.58 -53.31
C GLU A 492 18.59 20.28 -53.95
N GLU A 493 19.61 19.49 -54.29
CA GLU A 493 20.83 19.99 -54.90
C GLU A 493 20.58 20.72 -56.22
N ASN A 494 19.71 20.18 -57.08
CA ASN A 494 19.38 20.80 -58.37
C ASN A 494 18.82 22.22 -58.17
N HIS A 495 17.90 22.41 -57.23
CA HIS A 495 17.34 23.72 -56.92
C HIS A 495 18.40 24.73 -56.46
N VAL A 496 19.30 24.30 -55.57
CA VAL A 496 20.38 25.17 -55.09
C VAL A 496 21.32 25.56 -56.22
N ASN A 497 21.62 24.63 -57.14
CA ASN A 497 22.48 24.90 -58.29
C ASN A 497 21.82 25.89 -59.28
N GLU A 498 20.51 25.77 -59.54
CA GLU A 498 19.74 26.73 -60.33
C GLU A 498 19.84 28.16 -59.76
N LEU A 499 19.69 28.31 -58.44
CA LEU A 499 19.84 29.61 -57.78
C LEU A 499 21.28 30.13 -57.86
N LYS A 500 22.28 29.24 -57.71
CA LYS A 500 23.69 29.63 -57.84
C LYS A 500 24.02 30.11 -59.25
N ASP A 501 23.51 29.45 -60.28
CA ASP A 501 23.72 29.84 -61.67
C ASP A 501 22.98 31.15 -62.00
N LYS A 502 21.75 31.31 -61.51
CA LYS A 502 20.97 32.56 -61.67
C LYS A 502 21.70 33.79 -61.14
N PHE A 503 22.40 33.67 -60.00
CA PHE A 503 23.11 34.78 -59.35
C PHE A 503 24.64 34.73 -59.54
N LYS A 504 25.14 33.88 -60.44
CA LYS A 504 26.58 33.65 -60.65
C LYS A 504 27.37 34.90 -61.03
N SER A 505 26.74 35.86 -61.71
CA SER A 505 27.35 37.14 -62.10
C SER A 505 27.60 38.09 -60.92
N ASP A 506 27.02 37.82 -59.75
CA ASP A 506 27.29 38.53 -58.49
C ASP A 506 27.91 37.56 -57.46
N PRO A 507 29.25 37.50 -57.37
CA PRO A 507 29.95 36.65 -56.39
C PRO A 507 29.67 37.05 -54.93
N SER A 508 29.17 38.27 -54.68
CA SER A 508 28.83 38.76 -53.35
C SER A 508 27.42 38.31 -52.91
N HIS A 509 26.57 37.90 -53.86
CA HIS A 509 25.22 37.44 -53.61
C HIS A 509 25.18 36.23 -52.67
N VAL A 510 24.14 36.15 -51.83
CA VAL A 510 24.07 35.14 -50.76
C VAL A 510 24.05 33.71 -51.33
N PHE A 511 23.27 33.46 -52.39
CA PHE A 511 23.14 32.13 -53.00
C PHE A 511 24.41 31.67 -53.73
N SER A 512 25.14 32.58 -54.38
CA SER A 512 26.43 32.27 -55.05
C SER A 512 27.47 31.69 -54.08
N ARG A 513 27.30 31.96 -52.78
CA ARG A 513 28.20 31.51 -51.69
C ARG A 513 27.70 30.27 -50.95
N TRP A 514 26.58 29.66 -51.34
CA TRP A 514 26.04 28.46 -50.69
C TRP A 514 26.98 27.27 -50.92
N VAL A 515 27.38 26.60 -49.84
CA VAL A 515 28.30 25.47 -49.87
C VAL A 515 27.67 24.23 -49.23
N LYS A 516 28.12 23.05 -49.68
CA LYS A 516 27.84 21.79 -49.01
C LYS A 516 28.73 21.67 -47.75
N LYS A 517 28.17 21.14 -46.67
CA LYS A 517 28.91 20.81 -45.44
C LYS A 517 28.45 19.47 -44.89
N SER A 518 29.36 18.75 -44.24
CA SER A 518 29.06 17.52 -43.50
C SER A 518 28.08 17.77 -42.36
N GLY A 519 27.35 16.73 -41.94
CA GLY A 519 26.35 16.79 -40.87
C GLY A 519 24.92 16.44 -41.32
N TYR A 520 24.79 15.61 -42.36
CA TYR A 520 23.61 14.83 -42.73
C TYR A 520 24.05 13.37 -42.79
N VAL A 521 23.16 12.42 -42.46
CA VAL A 521 23.47 10.98 -42.38
C VAL A 521 23.98 10.42 -43.72
N GLY A 522 23.62 11.04 -44.85
CA GLY A 522 24.10 10.71 -46.21
C GLY A 522 25.26 11.55 -46.75
N GLY A 523 25.98 12.32 -45.90
CA GLY A 523 27.19 13.05 -46.31
C GLY A 523 27.06 14.57 -46.33
N SER A 524 27.74 15.23 -47.27
CA SER A 524 27.73 16.71 -47.36
C SER A 524 26.56 17.21 -48.21
N VAL A 525 25.68 18.01 -47.61
CA VAL A 525 24.47 18.55 -48.24
C VAL A 525 24.41 20.07 -48.10
N TYR A 526 23.57 20.72 -48.91
CA TYR A 526 23.20 22.12 -48.73
C TYR A 526 22.21 22.25 -47.59
N LYS A 527 22.37 23.27 -46.75
CA LYS A 527 21.55 23.47 -45.55
C LYS A 527 21.07 24.89 -45.46
N MET A 528 19.83 25.06 -45.04
CA MET A 528 19.32 26.29 -44.44
C MET A 528 18.91 26.04 -42.99
N ARG A 529 18.79 27.08 -42.16
CA ARG A 529 18.37 26.96 -40.76
C ARG A 529 17.46 28.10 -40.33
N THR A 530 16.55 27.79 -39.41
CA THR A 530 15.72 28.76 -38.68
C THR A 530 15.18 28.13 -37.39
N ASN A 531 14.55 28.90 -36.50
CA ASN A 531 13.75 28.36 -35.39
C ASN A 531 12.27 28.59 -35.70
N PRO A 532 11.53 27.56 -36.17
CA PRO A 532 10.14 27.71 -36.56
C PRO A 532 9.16 27.54 -35.39
N PHE A 533 9.63 27.37 -34.16
CA PHE A 533 8.79 27.10 -32.99
C PHE A 533 8.36 28.39 -32.24
N PRO A 534 7.30 28.31 -31.40
CA PRO A 534 6.95 29.38 -30.47
C PRO A 534 8.14 29.83 -29.61
N THR A 535 8.14 31.11 -29.22
CA THR A 535 9.23 31.70 -28.44
C THR A 535 9.11 31.47 -26.94
N GLU A 536 7.95 30.99 -26.50
CA GLU A 536 7.62 30.70 -25.11
C GLU A 536 8.18 29.34 -24.69
N ARG A 537 8.57 29.22 -23.41
CA ARG A 537 9.13 27.99 -22.86
C ARG A 537 8.13 26.84 -22.80
N TYR A 538 6.86 27.15 -22.58
CA TYR A 538 5.79 26.17 -22.51
C TYR A 538 4.77 26.43 -23.60
N LEU A 539 4.23 25.36 -24.16
CA LEU A 539 2.97 25.38 -24.88
C LEU A 539 1.85 25.18 -23.86
N GLY A 540 0.87 26.09 -23.82
CA GLY A 540 -0.24 26.06 -22.88
C GLY A 540 -1.55 25.72 -23.57
N PHE A 541 -2.27 24.73 -23.04
CA PHE A 541 -3.58 24.33 -23.55
C PHE A 541 -4.59 24.16 -22.42
N VAL A 542 -5.80 24.70 -22.60
CA VAL A 542 -6.91 24.54 -21.66
C VAL A 542 -7.68 23.28 -22.00
N LEU A 543 -7.82 22.38 -21.04
CA LEU A 543 -8.71 21.22 -21.11
C LEU A 543 -10.11 21.68 -20.75
N GLU A 544 -11.08 21.46 -21.64
CA GLU A 544 -12.49 21.74 -21.40
C GLU A 544 -12.99 20.91 -20.20
N GLY A 545 -13.82 21.53 -19.35
CA GLY A 545 -14.43 20.82 -18.22
C GLY A 545 -15.32 19.68 -18.71
N THR A 546 -15.28 18.54 -18.02
CA THR A 546 -16.03 17.33 -18.39
C THR A 546 -16.29 16.48 -17.14
N THR A 547 -17.08 15.42 -17.29
CA THR A 547 -17.34 14.42 -16.26
C THR A 547 -16.68 13.10 -16.65
N LEU A 548 -15.86 12.55 -15.75
CA LEU A 548 -15.23 11.25 -15.91
C LEU A 548 -15.95 10.22 -15.06
N GLU A 549 -16.52 9.19 -15.70
CA GLU A 549 -17.12 8.05 -15.01
C GLU A 549 -16.07 7.27 -14.18
N PRO A 550 -16.48 6.46 -13.19
CA PRO A 550 -15.55 5.62 -12.42
C PRO A 550 -14.64 4.79 -13.32
N GLY A 551 -13.33 4.98 -13.20
CA GLY A 551 -12.33 4.24 -13.96
C GLY A 551 -12.05 4.76 -15.38
N GLN A 552 -12.85 5.70 -15.90
CA GLN A 552 -12.78 6.12 -17.28
C GLN A 552 -11.59 7.04 -17.56
N CYS A 553 -11.00 6.93 -18.75
CA CYS A 553 -9.89 7.77 -19.20
C CYS A 553 -10.21 8.51 -20.50
N HIS A 554 -10.35 9.83 -20.42
CA HIS A 554 -10.71 10.72 -21.53
C HIS A 554 -9.48 11.15 -22.31
N VAL A 555 -9.59 11.23 -23.63
CA VAL A 555 -8.56 11.72 -24.55
C VAL A 555 -8.93 13.11 -25.04
N PHE A 556 -8.16 14.12 -24.65
CA PHE A 556 -8.35 15.52 -25.03
C PHE A 556 -7.52 15.87 -26.26
N SER A 557 -8.22 16.37 -27.28
CA SER A 557 -7.65 16.78 -28.58
C SER A 557 -8.09 18.20 -28.95
N PRO A 558 -7.41 18.87 -29.91
CA PRO A 558 -7.72 20.25 -30.27
C PRO A 558 -9.19 20.49 -30.62
N LYS A 559 -9.80 21.51 -30.00
CA LYS A 559 -11.16 21.97 -30.30
C LYS A 559 -11.09 23.25 -31.13
N VAL A 560 -11.20 23.10 -32.45
CA VAL A 560 -11.24 24.22 -33.38
C VAL A 560 -12.70 24.58 -33.67
N THR A 561 -13.15 25.73 -33.18
CA THR A 561 -14.52 26.23 -33.37
C THR A 561 -14.64 27.17 -34.56
N SER A 562 -13.55 27.83 -34.94
CA SER A 562 -13.48 28.71 -36.11
C SER A 562 -12.13 28.49 -36.79
N ALA A 563 -12.14 27.68 -37.84
CA ALA A 563 -10.92 27.32 -38.55
C ALA A 563 -10.42 28.49 -39.40
N ASP A 564 -9.13 28.80 -39.29
CA ASP A 564 -8.43 29.72 -40.21
C ASP A 564 -8.28 29.08 -41.60
N LEU A 565 -8.17 27.75 -41.64
CA LEU A 565 -8.05 26.94 -42.85
C LEU A 565 -8.59 25.52 -42.59
N SER A 566 -9.24 24.94 -43.59
CA SER A 566 -9.73 23.55 -43.54
C SER A 566 -9.41 22.83 -44.85
N ALA A 567 -8.95 21.59 -44.76
CA ALA A 567 -8.73 20.72 -45.91
C ALA A 567 -8.91 19.25 -45.52
N ASN A 568 -9.60 18.45 -46.35
CA ASN A 568 -9.93 17.03 -46.11
C ASN A 568 -10.48 16.74 -44.70
N GLY A 569 -11.34 17.63 -44.17
CA GLY A 569 -11.93 17.48 -42.84
C GLY A 569 -11.01 17.84 -41.67
N VAL A 570 -9.75 18.19 -41.94
CA VAL A 570 -8.80 18.68 -40.92
C VAL A 570 -8.92 20.18 -40.79
N ASN A 571 -9.16 20.66 -39.56
CA ASN A 571 -9.33 22.08 -39.26
C ASN A 571 -8.10 22.66 -38.56
N LEU A 572 -7.65 23.82 -39.03
CA LEU A 572 -6.53 24.55 -38.45
C LEU A 572 -6.98 25.80 -37.72
N GLN A 573 -6.36 26.04 -36.57
CA GLN A 573 -6.44 27.31 -35.85
C GLN A 573 -5.04 27.78 -35.48
N ARG A 574 -4.80 29.08 -35.54
CA ARG A 574 -3.53 29.65 -35.10
C ARG A 574 -3.35 29.44 -33.59
N TYR A 575 -2.20 28.88 -33.21
CA TYR A 575 -1.76 28.79 -31.82
C TYR A 575 -1.57 30.20 -31.26
N GLN A 576 -2.29 30.50 -30.19
CA GLN A 576 -2.25 31.80 -29.52
C GLN A 576 -1.20 31.78 -28.41
N SER A 577 0.00 32.26 -28.71
CA SER A 577 1.13 32.18 -27.78
C SER A 577 1.01 33.14 -26.58
N THR A 578 0.27 34.23 -26.75
CA THR A 578 -0.02 35.23 -25.69
C THR A 578 -1.37 35.02 -25.01
N SER A 579 -2.24 34.15 -25.55
CA SER A 579 -3.58 33.88 -25.01
C SER A 579 -3.84 32.39 -24.82
N VAL A 580 -3.46 31.84 -23.66
CA VAL A 580 -3.55 30.39 -23.39
C VAL A 580 -5.00 29.91 -23.39
N SER A 581 -5.92 30.74 -22.91
CA SER A 581 -7.37 30.44 -22.90
C SER A 581 -7.98 30.20 -24.28
N ALA A 582 -7.31 30.60 -25.36
CA ALA A 582 -7.78 30.39 -26.72
C ALA A 582 -7.34 29.04 -27.32
N ASN A 583 -6.40 28.34 -26.67
CA ASN A 583 -5.90 27.04 -27.11
C ASN A 583 -6.62 25.94 -26.32
N VAL A 584 -7.82 25.55 -26.76
CA VAL A 584 -8.69 24.60 -26.06
C VAL A 584 -8.55 23.17 -26.59
N LEU A 585 -8.49 22.19 -25.69
CA LEU A 585 -8.61 20.76 -25.98
C LEU A 585 -9.91 20.23 -25.37
N SER A 586 -10.56 19.30 -26.05
CA SER A 586 -11.81 18.69 -25.60
C SER A 586 -11.77 17.19 -25.79
N SER A 587 -12.43 16.46 -24.89
CA SER A 587 -12.63 15.02 -25.03
C SER A 587 -13.70 14.66 -26.05
N SER A 588 -14.45 15.64 -26.58
CA SER A 588 -15.40 15.41 -27.69
C SER A 588 -14.78 15.61 -29.08
N SER A 589 -13.54 16.11 -29.15
CA SER A 589 -12.86 16.38 -30.42
C SER A 589 -12.08 15.16 -30.90
N PRO A 590 -12.29 14.65 -32.13
CA PRO A 590 -11.52 13.54 -32.66
C PRO A 590 -10.03 13.89 -32.81
N GLN A 591 -9.17 12.99 -32.32
CA GLN A 591 -7.72 13.10 -32.45
C GLN A 591 -7.31 13.16 -33.93
N GLY A 592 -6.39 14.06 -34.28
CA GLY A 592 -5.85 14.19 -35.64
C GLY A 592 -6.72 14.93 -36.65
N MET A 593 -8.00 15.19 -36.36
CA MET A 593 -8.93 15.90 -37.25
C MET A 593 -8.92 17.42 -37.05
N SER A 594 -8.18 17.92 -36.07
CA SER A 594 -8.00 19.34 -35.81
C SER A 594 -6.68 19.56 -35.11
N HIS A 595 -5.99 20.65 -35.43
CA HIS A 595 -4.73 21.01 -34.77
C HIS A 595 -4.40 22.50 -34.87
N TYR A 596 -3.38 22.88 -34.10
CA TYR A 596 -2.90 24.24 -34.08
C TYR A 596 -1.77 24.45 -35.09
N TYR A 597 -1.57 25.68 -35.56
CA TYR A 597 -0.39 26.04 -36.32
C TYR A 597 0.27 27.31 -35.78
N TYR A 598 1.57 27.43 -36.01
CA TYR A 598 2.37 28.59 -35.63
C TYR A 598 3.17 29.08 -36.84
N ASP A 599 2.86 30.31 -37.25
CA ASP A 599 3.67 31.08 -38.19
C ASP A 599 4.55 32.04 -37.40
N HIS A 600 5.86 31.87 -37.54
CA HIS A 600 6.83 32.72 -36.87
C HIS A 600 6.84 34.13 -37.50
N ALA A 601 7.20 35.15 -36.71
CA ALA A 601 7.25 36.52 -37.18
C ALA A 601 8.18 36.68 -38.41
N SER A 602 7.86 37.63 -39.29
CA SER A 602 8.68 37.94 -40.48
C SER A 602 10.11 38.36 -40.13
N SER A 603 10.32 38.89 -38.91
CA SER A 603 11.61 39.29 -38.35
C SER A 603 12.55 38.12 -38.03
N VAL A 604 12.02 36.91 -37.81
CA VAL A 604 12.84 35.71 -37.60
C VAL A 604 13.53 35.37 -38.90
N ARG A 605 14.86 35.26 -38.84
CA ARG A 605 15.72 35.15 -40.02
C ARG A 605 15.94 33.69 -40.39
N TYR A 606 16.01 33.46 -41.70
CA TYR A 606 16.55 32.24 -42.26
C TYR A 606 18.02 32.45 -42.55
N GLN A 607 18.82 31.39 -42.42
CA GLN A 607 20.22 31.42 -42.80
C GLN A 607 20.57 30.26 -43.70
N ILE A 608 21.47 30.47 -44.63
CA ILE A 608 22.08 29.40 -45.43
C ILE A 608 23.53 29.18 -45.03
N GLN A 609 23.99 27.96 -45.25
CA GLN A 609 25.37 27.57 -44.98
C GLN A 609 26.30 28.07 -46.12
N ALA A 610 27.10 29.10 -45.84
CA ALA A 610 28.29 29.43 -46.64
C ALA A 610 29.55 29.05 -45.85
N THR A 611 30.72 29.66 -46.12
CA THR A 611 31.91 29.55 -45.25
C THR A 611 31.59 29.93 -43.80
N SER A 612 30.64 30.85 -43.63
CA SER A 612 29.94 31.18 -42.38
C SER A 612 28.44 31.28 -42.67
N TRP A 613 27.59 31.21 -41.63
CA TRP A 613 26.14 31.36 -41.80
C TRP A 613 25.78 32.76 -42.31
N ARG A 614 24.89 32.83 -43.31
CA ARG A 614 24.45 34.09 -43.94
C ARG A 614 22.94 34.25 -43.88
N ASN A 615 22.47 35.43 -43.47
CA ASN A 615 21.05 35.75 -43.40
C ASN A 615 20.41 35.87 -44.78
N LEU A 616 19.19 35.38 -44.91
CA LEU A 616 18.31 35.64 -46.05
C LEU A 616 17.40 36.84 -45.74
N SER A 617 17.17 37.68 -46.74
CA SER A 617 16.13 38.71 -46.73
C SER A 617 14.80 38.09 -47.20
N ASN A 618 13.70 38.84 -47.10
CA ASN A 618 12.43 38.40 -47.67
C ASN A 618 12.48 38.22 -49.19
N THR A 619 13.27 39.04 -49.90
CA THR A 619 13.50 38.88 -51.35
C THR A 619 14.32 37.63 -51.68
N HIS A 620 15.26 37.23 -50.82
CA HIS A 620 15.94 35.95 -51.00
C HIS A 620 14.97 34.78 -50.75
N LEU A 621 14.08 34.88 -49.76
CA LEU A 621 13.11 33.81 -49.46
C LEU A 621 12.12 33.57 -50.59
N SER A 622 11.70 34.61 -51.33
CA SER A 622 10.80 34.45 -52.47
C SER A 622 11.41 33.66 -53.64
N GLU A 623 12.74 33.58 -53.70
CA GLU A 623 13.47 32.80 -54.72
C GLU A 623 13.61 31.32 -54.34
N ILE A 624 13.44 30.99 -53.06
CA ILE A 624 13.54 29.61 -52.59
C ILE A 624 12.24 28.87 -52.87
N ASP A 625 12.38 27.71 -53.50
CA ASP A 625 11.28 26.77 -53.65
C ASP A 625 11.22 25.83 -52.46
N PHE A 626 10.28 26.12 -51.55
CA PHE A 626 10.07 25.34 -50.34
C PHE A 626 9.53 23.93 -50.66
N ASP A 627 8.86 23.74 -51.79
CA ASP A 627 8.40 22.43 -52.26
C ASP A 627 9.55 21.47 -52.62
N ARG A 628 10.78 21.99 -52.71
CA ARG A 628 12.00 21.20 -53.01
C ARG A 628 12.87 20.98 -51.78
N ILE A 629 12.33 21.18 -50.58
CA ILE A 629 12.97 20.76 -49.33
C ILE A 629 12.63 19.29 -49.09
N PHE A 630 13.62 18.41 -49.16
CA PHE A 630 13.41 16.96 -49.08
C PHE A 630 13.56 16.40 -47.66
N ASP A 631 14.20 17.13 -46.74
CA ASP A 631 14.38 16.71 -45.34
C ASP A 631 14.54 17.91 -44.41
N TYR A 632 14.38 17.70 -43.11
CA TYR A 632 14.70 18.65 -42.05
C TYR A 632 15.05 17.94 -40.74
N GLN A 633 15.98 18.51 -39.96
CA GLN A 633 16.57 17.90 -38.74
C GLN A 633 16.94 18.98 -37.71
N PRO A 634 17.00 18.70 -36.40
CA PRO A 634 17.44 19.66 -35.39
C PRO A 634 18.88 20.14 -35.56
N GLU A 635 19.15 21.37 -35.12
CA GLU A 635 20.48 21.96 -35.17
C GLU A 635 21.43 21.40 -34.09
N VAL A 636 22.71 21.18 -34.46
CA VAL A 636 23.80 20.71 -33.58
C VAL A 636 24.01 21.59 -32.33
N SER A 637 23.58 22.86 -32.35
CA SER A 637 23.68 23.81 -31.24
C SER A 637 22.87 23.40 -30.00
N MET A 638 21.92 22.46 -30.15
CA MET A 638 21.21 21.81 -29.05
C MET A 638 22.12 20.91 -28.20
N GLN A 639 23.32 20.53 -28.69
CA GLN A 639 24.26 19.63 -28.01
C GLN A 639 25.08 20.28 -26.90
N SER A 640 24.97 21.60 -26.69
CA SER A 640 25.70 22.31 -25.63
C SER A 640 24.95 22.29 -24.29
N ASP A 641 25.70 22.13 -23.20
CA ASP A 641 25.18 22.11 -21.82
C ASP A 641 24.22 23.27 -21.50
N GLY A 642 23.13 22.96 -20.80
CA GLY A 642 22.18 23.95 -20.28
C GLY A 642 21.22 24.56 -21.31
N LYS A 643 21.20 24.05 -22.56
CA LYS A 643 20.24 24.43 -23.60
C LYS A 643 19.10 23.44 -23.85
N VAL A 644 19.12 22.28 -23.17
CA VAL A 644 18.08 21.24 -23.31
C VAL A 644 17.09 21.35 -22.16
N GLU A 645 15.80 21.30 -22.48
CA GLU A 645 14.70 21.35 -21.52
C GLU A 645 14.64 20.04 -20.69
N SER A 646 14.16 20.11 -19.44
CA SER A 646 14.00 18.93 -18.56
C SER A 646 12.70 18.14 -18.83
N PHE A 647 12.00 18.48 -19.91
CA PHE A 647 10.71 17.95 -20.31
C PHE A 647 9.63 17.92 -19.21
N PRO A 648 9.39 19.02 -18.46
CA PRO A 648 8.30 19.07 -17.49
C PRO A 648 6.93 19.21 -18.19
N PHE A 649 6.06 18.22 -18.01
CA PHE A 649 4.64 18.30 -18.35
C PHE A 649 3.84 18.59 -17.08
N VAL A 650 2.99 19.60 -17.11
CA VAL A 650 2.37 20.13 -15.90
C VAL A 650 0.86 20.21 -16.07
N LEU A 651 0.11 19.60 -15.16
CA LEU A 651 -1.33 19.78 -15.04
C LEU A 651 -1.64 20.82 -13.96
N LYS A 652 -2.35 21.87 -14.34
CA LYS A 652 -2.69 23.03 -13.51
C LYS A 652 -4.19 23.10 -13.24
N ALA A 653 -4.55 23.49 -12.03
CA ALA A 653 -5.91 23.85 -11.69
C ALA A 653 -6.35 25.13 -12.43
N GLY A 654 -7.55 25.11 -13.00
CA GLY A 654 -8.13 26.26 -13.67
C GLY A 654 -7.49 26.61 -15.02
N SER A 655 -7.88 27.76 -15.54
CA SER A 655 -7.35 28.36 -16.77
C SER A 655 -6.92 29.79 -16.54
N ALA A 656 -5.94 30.26 -17.32
CA ALA A 656 -5.52 31.65 -17.31
C ALA A 656 -5.53 32.24 -18.73
N SER A 657 -5.62 33.57 -18.79
CA SER A 657 -5.54 34.30 -20.06
C SER A 657 -4.14 34.25 -20.65
N SER A 658 -3.07 34.24 -19.86
CA SER A 658 -1.68 34.23 -20.35
C SER A 658 -0.83 33.13 -19.70
N LEU A 659 0.26 32.74 -20.38
CA LEU A 659 1.23 31.80 -19.84
C LEU A 659 1.89 32.32 -18.56
N SER A 660 2.17 33.64 -18.50
CA SER A 660 2.78 34.27 -17.33
C SER A 660 1.92 34.14 -16.07
N ALA A 661 0.59 34.27 -16.19
CA ALA A 661 -0.32 34.10 -15.07
C ALA A 661 -0.28 32.67 -14.49
N LEU A 662 -0.06 31.65 -15.34
CA LEU A 662 -0.01 30.24 -14.92
C LEU A 662 1.21 29.90 -14.06
N TYR A 663 2.32 30.62 -14.17
CA TYR A 663 3.54 30.34 -13.40
C TYR A 663 3.98 31.46 -12.45
N SER A 664 3.23 32.56 -12.36
CA SER A 664 3.51 33.68 -11.43
C SER A 664 2.43 33.90 -10.37
N SER A 665 1.31 33.17 -10.44
CA SER A 665 0.16 33.31 -9.55
C SER A 665 -0.12 32.04 -8.74
N ASN A 666 -0.64 32.22 -7.52
CA ASN A 666 -1.16 31.14 -6.68
C ASN A 666 -2.54 30.63 -7.13
N ALA A 667 -3.18 31.29 -8.10
CA ALA A 667 -4.52 30.93 -8.57
C ALA A 667 -4.57 29.61 -9.35
N HIS A 668 -3.42 29.14 -9.85
CA HIS A 668 -3.32 27.96 -10.70
C HIS A 668 -2.25 27.00 -10.13
N PRO A 669 -2.49 26.37 -8.96
CA PRO A 669 -1.54 25.41 -8.43
C PRO A 669 -1.39 24.20 -9.36
N THR A 670 -0.17 23.68 -9.45
CA THR A 670 0.15 22.40 -10.08
C THR A 670 -0.53 21.27 -9.30
N ILE A 671 -1.38 20.52 -9.99
CA ILE A 671 -2.05 19.32 -9.47
C ILE A 671 -1.15 18.10 -9.69
N GLN A 672 -0.50 18.03 -10.85
CA GLN A 672 0.39 16.94 -11.21
C GLN A 672 1.54 17.45 -12.06
N LEU A 673 2.74 16.93 -11.79
CA LEU A 673 3.94 17.23 -12.54
C LEU A 673 4.52 15.91 -13.05
N VAL A 674 4.83 15.84 -14.33
CA VAL A 674 5.65 14.77 -14.90
C VAL A 674 6.95 15.41 -15.32
N ASN A 675 8.06 14.96 -14.74
CA ASN A 675 9.39 15.52 -15.01
C ASN A 675 10.37 14.38 -15.24
N SER A 676 11.20 14.51 -16.25
CA SER A 676 12.15 13.46 -16.65
C SER A 676 13.57 14.01 -16.78
N GLY A 677 13.84 15.12 -16.09
CA GLY A 677 15.18 15.67 -15.89
C GLY A 677 15.71 15.41 -14.48
N ALA A 678 16.79 16.11 -14.12
CA ALA A 678 17.38 16.02 -12.78
C ALA A 678 16.59 16.86 -11.77
N GLY A 679 15.27 16.66 -11.64
CA GLY A 679 14.42 17.34 -10.65
C GLY A 679 14.48 18.86 -10.62
N GLY A 680 14.72 19.48 -11.78
CA GLY A 680 14.93 20.91 -11.91
C GLY A 680 16.39 21.31 -12.12
N ALA A 681 17.39 20.45 -11.85
CA ALA A 681 18.78 20.75 -12.16
C ALA A 681 19.08 20.70 -13.67
N LYS A 682 19.94 21.61 -14.15
CA LYS A 682 20.31 21.74 -15.58
C LYS A 682 20.90 20.43 -16.13
N PRO A 683 20.30 19.81 -17.16
CA PRO A 683 20.80 18.57 -17.75
C PRO A 683 22.11 18.80 -18.54
N THR A 684 22.89 17.72 -18.73
CA THR A 684 24.12 17.71 -19.51
C THR A 684 23.87 17.13 -20.92
N THR A 685 24.14 17.94 -21.95
CA THR A 685 24.08 17.63 -23.40
C THR A 685 22.83 16.94 -23.97
N PHE A 686 22.77 16.80 -25.30
CA PHE A 686 21.64 16.29 -26.09
C PHE A 686 21.71 14.79 -26.42
N PHE A 687 20.59 14.24 -26.90
CA PHE A 687 20.40 12.90 -27.46
C PHE A 687 21.27 12.62 -28.70
N GLY A 688 22.25 11.72 -28.59
CA GLY A 688 22.87 11.06 -29.75
C GLY A 688 22.32 9.65 -29.89
N TYR A 689 21.31 9.44 -30.74
CA TYR A 689 20.94 8.09 -31.17
C TYR A 689 22.00 7.57 -32.15
N ILE A 690 22.21 6.26 -32.17
CA ILE A 690 23.24 5.56 -32.93
C ILE A 690 22.99 5.81 -34.42
N GLY A 691 23.60 6.86 -34.99
CA GLY A 691 23.53 7.19 -36.42
C GLY A 691 22.28 7.94 -36.91
N GLN A 692 21.28 8.26 -36.07
CA GLN A 692 20.13 9.08 -36.47
C GLN A 692 19.92 10.27 -35.53
N THR A 693 19.54 11.43 -36.08
CA THR A 693 19.20 12.64 -35.34
C THR A 693 17.70 12.61 -35.01
N TRP A 694 17.33 12.78 -33.73
CA TRP A 694 15.94 13.06 -33.32
C TRP A 694 15.37 14.14 -34.22
N GLY A 695 14.13 14.04 -34.68
CA GLY A 695 13.51 15.08 -35.50
C GLY A 695 13.85 15.04 -36.99
N SER A 696 14.40 13.94 -37.53
CA SER A 696 14.62 13.77 -38.98
C SER A 696 13.31 13.51 -39.71
N ALA A 697 13.10 14.14 -40.86
CA ALA A 697 11.94 13.87 -41.72
C ALA A 697 12.15 12.65 -42.63
N ASN A 698 13.40 12.20 -42.79
CA ASN A 698 13.71 10.95 -43.49
C ASN A 698 14.45 9.98 -42.56
N GLN A 699 13.77 8.91 -42.16
CA GLN A 699 14.35 7.76 -41.47
C GLN A 699 14.33 6.55 -42.42
N GLN A 700 15.19 5.54 -42.16
CA GLN A 700 15.43 4.41 -43.10
C GLN A 700 14.16 3.69 -43.59
N ASP A 701 13.08 3.72 -42.80
CA ASP A 701 11.82 3.01 -43.09
C ASP A 701 10.59 3.94 -43.25
N ASN A 702 10.76 5.27 -43.10
CA ASN A 702 9.68 6.27 -43.24
C ASN A 702 10.25 7.58 -43.83
N SER A 703 9.94 7.87 -45.10
CA SER A 703 10.28 9.14 -45.76
C SER A 703 9.07 10.06 -45.79
N PHE A 704 9.17 11.21 -45.11
CA PHE A 704 8.10 12.21 -45.01
C PHE A 704 7.94 13.08 -46.28
N GLY A 705 8.60 12.68 -47.37
CA GLY A 705 8.57 13.33 -48.67
C GLY A 705 9.09 14.77 -48.65
N TYR A 706 8.84 15.48 -49.74
CA TYR A 706 9.12 16.90 -49.82
C TYR A 706 8.20 17.70 -48.88
N LEU A 707 8.67 18.87 -48.45
CA LEU A 707 7.84 19.83 -47.73
C LEU A 707 6.72 20.32 -48.66
N GLN A 708 5.48 20.36 -48.16
CA GLN A 708 4.30 20.70 -48.95
C GLN A 708 3.50 21.79 -48.25
N THR A 709 2.54 22.40 -48.95
CA THR A 709 1.54 23.23 -48.28
C THR A 709 0.56 22.35 -47.50
N PHE A 710 -0.13 22.91 -46.51
CA PHE A 710 -1.15 22.16 -45.77
C PHE A 710 -2.29 21.66 -46.67
N ALA A 711 -2.67 22.43 -47.71
CA ALA A 711 -3.76 22.04 -48.60
C ALA A 711 -3.43 20.77 -49.42
N ASP A 712 -2.15 20.58 -49.74
CA ASP A 712 -1.68 19.42 -50.53
C ASP A 712 -1.51 18.15 -49.68
N ALA A 713 -1.24 18.30 -48.38
CA ALA A 713 -1.06 17.20 -47.44
C ALA A 713 -1.64 17.51 -46.04
N PRO A 714 -2.98 17.57 -45.90
CA PRO A 714 -3.63 17.91 -44.64
C PRO A 714 -3.55 16.80 -43.59
N LEU A 715 -3.53 15.54 -44.04
CA LEU A 715 -3.30 14.34 -43.25
C LEU A 715 -1.87 13.88 -43.51
N LYS A 716 -0.92 14.39 -42.72
CA LYS A 716 0.50 14.04 -42.85
C LYS A 716 0.94 13.26 -41.61
N ASP A 717 1.40 12.01 -41.80
CA ASP A 717 1.88 11.15 -40.72
C ASP A 717 3.25 11.60 -40.24
N ALA A 718 3.28 12.49 -39.25
CA ALA A 718 4.52 13.04 -38.70
C ALA A 718 5.50 11.89 -38.40
N PRO A 719 6.79 12.02 -38.75
CA PRO A 719 7.80 11.01 -38.44
C PRO A 719 7.78 10.73 -36.95
N ASP A 720 8.02 9.47 -36.57
CA ASP A 720 7.85 9.06 -35.19
C ASP A 720 8.65 9.94 -34.21
N THR A 721 9.81 10.45 -34.63
CA THR A 721 10.67 11.32 -33.81
C THR A 721 10.22 12.78 -33.69
N HIS A 722 9.09 13.20 -34.30
CA HIS A 722 8.57 14.58 -34.23
C HIS A 722 7.51 14.72 -33.14
N GLN A 723 7.73 14.03 -32.03
CA GLN A 723 6.90 14.12 -30.85
C GLN A 723 7.76 14.32 -29.60
N VAL A 724 7.19 15.01 -28.62
CA VAL A 724 7.66 15.00 -27.24
C VAL A 724 6.47 14.74 -26.32
N GLY A 725 6.59 13.72 -25.49
CA GLY A 725 5.52 13.28 -24.59
C GLY A 725 6.03 12.65 -23.31
N ALA A 726 5.11 12.38 -22.41
CA ALA A 726 5.31 11.49 -21.29
C ALA A 726 4.08 10.59 -21.08
N LYS A 727 4.31 9.33 -20.71
CA LYS A 727 3.29 8.28 -20.56
C LYS A 727 3.52 7.47 -19.28
N LEU A 728 2.44 7.15 -18.57
CA LEU A 728 2.43 6.30 -17.39
C LEU A 728 2.73 4.84 -17.78
N LEU A 729 3.67 4.20 -17.07
CA LEU A 729 3.96 2.78 -17.20
C LEU A 729 3.10 1.93 -16.27
N TRP A 730 2.79 0.71 -16.72
CA TRP A 730 2.02 -0.27 -15.95
C TRP A 730 2.82 -1.58 -15.72
N PHE A 731 2.34 -2.76 -16.09
CA PHE A 731 2.94 -4.03 -15.66
C PHE A 731 3.95 -4.64 -16.65
N ASP A 732 3.45 -5.21 -17.74
CA ASP A 732 4.23 -5.78 -18.83
C ASP A 732 3.91 -5.00 -20.09
N GLU A 733 4.94 -4.37 -20.64
CA GLU A 733 4.84 -3.58 -21.85
C GLU A 733 5.38 -4.29 -23.08
N SER A 734 5.73 -5.60 -22.98
CA SER A 734 6.15 -6.48 -24.08
C SER A 734 5.43 -6.18 -25.40
N GLY A 735 4.12 -5.93 -25.36
CA GLY A 735 3.25 -5.59 -26.49
C GLY A 735 2.63 -4.17 -26.51
N THR A 736 3.25 -3.15 -25.90
CA THR A 736 2.73 -1.76 -25.91
C THR A 736 3.58 -0.80 -26.75
N GLU A 737 3.02 0.37 -27.10
CA GLU A 737 3.69 1.46 -27.85
C GLU A 737 5.08 1.85 -27.29
N ALA A 738 5.34 1.63 -26.00
CA ALA A 738 6.58 2.02 -25.34
C ALA A 738 7.73 1.00 -25.53
N ASN A 739 7.48 -0.11 -26.23
CA ASN A 739 8.45 -1.17 -26.43
C ASN A 739 9.23 -1.11 -27.75
N ASN A 740 8.74 -0.36 -28.74
CA ASN A 740 9.47 -0.22 -30.00
C ASN A 740 10.62 0.79 -29.87
N PRO A 741 11.78 0.53 -30.51
CA PRO A 741 12.85 1.51 -30.64
C PRO A 741 12.28 2.84 -31.14
N PRO A 742 12.75 3.98 -30.62
CA PRO A 742 14.01 4.24 -29.92
C PRO A 742 13.89 4.41 -28.40
N LEU A 743 12.72 4.14 -27.79
CA LEU A 743 12.48 4.40 -26.36
C LEU A 743 13.07 3.33 -25.43
N ARG A 744 13.12 2.07 -25.86
CA ARG A 744 13.89 1.00 -25.22
C ARG A 744 15.07 0.63 -26.11
N VAL A 745 16.23 1.21 -25.80
CA VAL A 745 17.49 0.77 -26.44
C VAL A 745 17.70 -0.69 -26.01
N GLY A 746 18.29 -1.55 -26.86
CA GLY A 746 18.80 -2.88 -26.49
C GLY A 746 19.95 -2.86 -25.45
N ARG A 747 19.95 -1.87 -24.56
CA ARG A 747 20.84 -1.66 -23.41
C ARG A 747 20.23 -2.16 -22.10
N TRP A 748 18.92 -2.42 -22.06
CA TRP A 748 18.26 -3.04 -20.92
C TRP A 748 17.96 -4.49 -21.26
N THR A 749 18.52 -5.42 -20.48
CA THR A 749 18.16 -6.84 -20.53
C THR A 749 16.75 -7.04 -19.99
N GLU A 750 16.06 -8.12 -20.37
CA GLU A 750 14.70 -8.44 -19.87
C GLU A 750 14.62 -8.46 -18.33
N ASP A 751 15.73 -8.75 -17.63
CA ASP A 751 15.82 -8.73 -16.17
C ASP A 751 15.94 -7.32 -15.55
N HIS A 752 16.06 -6.26 -16.36
CA HIS A 752 16.25 -4.90 -15.85
C HIS A 752 15.00 -4.41 -15.11
N MET A 753 15.19 -3.62 -14.04
CA MET A 753 14.11 -3.10 -13.20
C MET A 753 13.06 -2.21 -13.92
N VAL A 754 13.24 -1.93 -15.21
CA VAL A 754 12.25 -1.22 -16.03
C VAL A 754 11.25 -2.19 -16.68
N TYR A 755 11.62 -3.48 -16.82
CA TYR A 755 10.75 -4.55 -17.31
C TYR A 755 9.97 -5.24 -16.18
N ASN A 756 10.44 -5.17 -14.93
CA ASN A 756 9.92 -5.99 -13.81
C ASN A 756 9.56 -5.18 -12.55
N VAL A 757 8.98 -3.98 -12.69
CA VAL A 757 8.44 -3.22 -11.55
C VAL A 757 6.92 -3.19 -11.62
N ALA A 758 6.26 -3.61 -10.54
CA ALA A 758 4.84 -3.37 -10.34
C ALA A 758 4.65 -1.89 -9.93
N PRO A 759 4.09 -1.00 -10.77
CA PRO A 759 4.21 0.42 -10.49
C PRO A 759 3.40 0.86 -9.28
N ILE A 760 2.22 0.30 -9.06
CA ILE A 760 1.40 0.62 -7.88
C ILE A 760 2.05 0.23 -6.55
N ALA A 761 2.93 -0.77 -6.55
CA ALA A 761 3.62 -1.24 -5.36
C ALA A 761 4.86 -0.39 -5.03
N ASN A 762 5.42 0.30 -6.02
CA ASN A 762 6.69 1.03 -5.86
C ASN A 762 6.58 2.53 -6.18
N TRP A 763 5.50 2.96 -6.81
CA TRP A 763 5.28 4.31 -7.30
C TRP A 763 3.86 4.79 -7.00
N ASN A 764 3.74 6.10 -6.83
CA ASN A 764 2.50 6.78 -6.46
C ASN A 764 1.97 7.51 -7.69
N VAL A 765 0.91 6.96 -8.28
CA VAL A 765 0.27 7.52 -9.48
C VAL A 765 -0.54 8.79 -9.19
N ARG A 766 -0.85 9.06 -7.91
CA ARG A 766 -1.57 10.24 -7.43
C ARG A 766 -0.63 11.34 -6.92
N ALA A 767 0.68 11.17 -7.07
CA ALA A 767 1.66 12.08 -6.50
C ALA A 767 1.51 13.51 -7.05
N GLN A 768 1.54 14.46 -6.12
CA GLN A 768 1.53 15.89 -6.42
C GLN A 768 2.96 16.47 -6.39
N LEU A 769 3.89 15.78 -5.70
CA LEU A 769 5.31 16.10 -5.67
C LEU A 769 6.08 15.02 -6.42
N THR A 770 6.44 15.32 -7.67
CA THR A 770 7.13 14.35 -8.52
C THR A 770 8.62 14.56 -8.42
N THR A 771 9.29 13.80 -7.56
CA THR A 771 10.71 13.92 -7.29
C THR A 771 11.44 12.64 -7.72
N ARG A 772 12.77 12.71 -7.88
CA ARG A 772 13.56 11.52 -8.20
C ARG A 772 13.81 10.75 -6.90
N SER A 773 13.72 9.42 -6.93
CA SER A 773 14.24 8.58 -5.86
C SER A 773 15.80 8.56 -5.88
N PRO A 774 16.46 8.43 -4.72
CA PRO A 774 17.91 8.46 -4.61
C PRO A 774 18.54 7.16 -5.11
N ALA A 775 17.75 6.09 -5.24
CA ALA A 775 18.19 4.77 -5.70
C ALA A 775 17.45 4.27 -6.94
N ALA A 776 16.48 5.02 -7.48
CA ALA A 776 15.92 4.76 -8.79
C ALA A 776 16.88 5.25 -9.89
N GLN A 777 17.85 4.41 -10.26
CA GLN A 777 18.52 4.51 -11.55
C GLN A 777 17.89 3.49 -12.49
N CYS A 778 16.79 3.86 -13.17
CA CYS A 778 16.29 3.08 -14.29
C CYS A 778 17.30 3.01 -15.45
N ALA A 779 18.38 3.82 -15.45
CA ALA A 779 19.48 3.73 -16.41
C ALA A 779 20.70 4.59 -16.05
N LYS A 780 21.84 4.26 -16.68
CA LYS A 780 23.11 5.03 -16.67
C LYS A 780 23.09 6.36 -17.45
N LYS A 781 22.00 6.72 -18.18
CA LYS A 781 21.93 7.93 -19.03
C LYS A 781 20.76 8.83 -18.65
N TRP A 782 20.94 10.15 -18.74
CA TRP A 782 20.04 11.19 -18.24
C TRP A 782 18.65 11.23 -18.88
N TYR A 783 18.47 10.73 -20.10
CA TYR A 783 17.17 10.70 -20.78
C TYR A 783 16.36 9.42 -20.49
N MET A 784 16.92 8.53 -19.67
CA MET A 784 16.31 7.28 -19.22
C MET A 784 16.05 7.33 -17.70
N THR A 785 16.08 8.54 -17.11
CA THR A 785 15.76 8.80 -15.71
C THR A 785 14.37 9.40 -15.62
N SER A 786 13.34 8.56 -15.53
CA SER A 786 12.02 9.02 -15.11
C SER A 786 12.05 9.43 -13.64
N MET A 787 11.28 10.48 -13.31
CA MET A 787 10.96 10.79 -11.93
C MET A 787 9.54 10.27 -11.68
N GLY A 788 9.42 9.08 -11.10
CA GLY A 788 8.12 8.44 -10.94
C GLY A 788 7.80 7.38 -12.00
N PRO A 789 6.53 6.96 -12.08
CA PRO A 789 6.05 5.92 -12.98
C PRO A 789 5.85 6.39 -14.44
N TRP A 790 6.18 7.63 -14.79
CA TRP A 790 6.04 8.15 -16.16
C TRP A 790 7.36 8.11 -16.94
N LEU A 791 7.38 7.54 -18.15
CA LEU A 791 8.52 7.63 -19.07
C LEU A 791 8.34 8.76 -20.08
N LEU A 792 9.48 9.30 -20.55
CA LEU A 792 9.49 10.14 -21.75
C LEU A 792 9.15 9.32 -22.99
N GLN A 793 8.33 9.89 -23.85
CA GLN A 793 7.90 9.30 -25.11
C GLN A 793 8.28 10.21 -26.28
N PHE A 794 9.11 9.71 -27.19
CA PHE A 794 9.62 10.43 -28.35
C PHE A 794 9.19 9.83 -29.68
N VAL A 795 8.58 8.64 -29.66
CA VAL A 795 8.19 7.82 -30.83
C VAL A 795 6.96 6.97 -30.47
N PRO A 796 5.78 7.57 -30.26
CA PRO A 796 4.56 6.87 -30.60
C PRO A 796 4.32 6.93 -32.10
N HIS A 797 3.36 6.15 -32.53
CA HIS A 797 2.84 6.23 -33.87
C HIS A 797 2.09 7.57 -34.10
N SER A 798 1.92 7.94 -35.38
CA SER A 798 1.23 9.15 -35.84
C SER A 798 -0.10 9.41 -35.08
N PRO A 799 -0.56 10.67 -34.92
CA PRO A 799 -1.89 10.98 -34.41
C PRO A 799 -3.05 10.24 -35.07
N GLN A 800 -2.83 9.68 -36.27
CA GLN A 800 -3.80 8.91 -37.05
C GLN A 800 -3.69 7.39 -36.83
N ASP A 801 -2.68 6.93 -36.07
CA ASP A 801 -2.42 5.53 -35.83
C ASP A 801 -3.53 4.86 -35.00
N VAL A 802 -3.90 3.65 -35.43
CA VAL A 802 -4.98 2.85 -34.84
C VAL A 802 -4.75 2.48 -33.39
N ASN A 803 -3.50 2.38 -32.93
CA ASN A 803 -3.15 2.13 -31.53
C ASN A 803 -3.51 3.31 -30.62
N ASP A 804 -3.58 4.51 -31.18
CA ASP A 804 -3.83 5.76 -30.48
C ASP A 804 -5.23 6.33 -30.68
N GLN A 805 -6.02 5.75 -31.59
CA GLN A 805 -7.40 6.15 -31.83
C GLN A 805 -8.28 5.84 -30.60
N PRO A 806 -8.93 6.84 -29.99
CA PRO A 806 -9.87 6.60 -28.90
C PRO A 806 -11.21 6.05 -29.39
N SER A 807 -11.94 5.39 -28.49
CA SER A 807 -13.33 4.95 -28.73
C SER A 807 -14.32 6.02 -28.25
N LEU A 808 -15.48 6.10 -28.89
CA LEU A 808 -16.56 6.99 -28.45
C LEU A 808 -17.38 6.34 -27.33
N ALA A 809 -17.38 6.95 -26.15
CA ALA A 809 -18.25 6.57 -25.04
C ALA A 809 -19.69 7.02 -25.29
N SER A 810 -20.64 6.44 -24.55
CA SER A 810 -22.06 6.82 -24.57
C SER A 810 -22.31 8.30 -24.22
N SER A 811 -21.42 8.90 -23.42
CA SER A 811 -21.44 10.32 -23.08
C SER A 811 -21.05 11.25 -24.24
N GLY A 812 -20.55 10.71 -25.35
CA GLY A 812 -19.97 11.48 -26.46
C GLY A 812 -18.51 11.88 -26.25
N ALA A 813 -17.91 11.50 -25.12
CA ALA A 813 -16.48 11.65 -24.88
C ALA A 813 -15.67 10.55 -25.56
N LEU A 814 -14.46 10.89 -26.00
CA LEU A 814 -13.49 9.97 -26.55
C LEU A 814 -12.62 9.42 -25.43
N VAL A 815 -12.58 8.10 -25.32
CA VAL A 815 -11.98 7.38 -24.19
C VAL A 815 -11.05 6.26 -24.66
N LYS A 816 -10.12 5.88 -23.80
CA LYS A 816 -9.24 4.72 -24.03
C LYS A 816 -8.93 4.02 -22.70
N ASN A 817 -8.36 2.82 -22.76
CA ASN A 817 -7.77 2.21 -21.58
C ASN A 817 -6.63 3.11 -21.03
N PRO A 818 -6.56 3.36 -19.71
CA PRO A 818 -5.55 4.25 -19.12
C PRO A 818 -4.11 3.70 -19.14
N PHE A 819 -3.93 2.40 -19.36
CA PHE A 819 -2.66 1.68 -19.20
C PHE A 819 -2.08 1.09 -20.49
N GLY A 820 -2.80 1.17 -21.63
CA GLY A 820 -2.38 0.51 -22.85
C GLY A 820 -2.81 1.20 -24.15
N SER A 821 -2.47 0.58 -25.28
CA SER A 821 -2.98 0.98 -26.60
C SER A 821 -4.43 0.54 -26.76
N THR A 822 -5.17 1.24 -27.63
CA THR A 822 -6.57 0.91 -27.89
C THR A 822 -6.71 -0.48 -28.51
N VAL A 823 -5.77 -0.89 -29.36
CA VAL A 823 -5.80 -2.21 -30.04
C VAL A 823 -5.60 -3.37 -29.07
N THR A 824 -4.77 -3.20 -28.03
CA THR A 824 -4.50 -4.26 -27.04
C THR A 824 -5.61 -4.35 -26.00
N PHE A 825 -6.25 -3.22 -25.64
CA PHE A 825 -7.30 -3.17 -24.63
C PHE A 825 -8.64 -2.62 -25.18
N PRO A 826 -9.22 -3.24 -26.23
CA PRO A 826 -10.41 -2.69 -26.89
C PRO A 826 -11.67 -2.78 -26.02
N PHE A 827 -11.74 -3.74 -25.08
CA PHE A 827 -12.95 -4.03 -24.28
C PHE A 827 -12.87 -3.59 -22.81
N THR A 828 -11.70 -3.16 -22.34
CA THR A 828 -11.48 -2.82 -20.93
C THR A 828 -11.08 -1.36 -20.84
N GLN A 829 -12.04 -0.43 -20.93
CA GLN A 829 -11.73 1.00 -21.00
C GLN A 829 -11.74 1.66 -19.61
N ASP A 830 -12.54 1.11 -18.69
CA ASP A 830 -12.72 1.66 -17.35
C ASP A 830 -11.95 0.82 -16.33
N VAL A 831 -11.04 1.46 -15.58
CA VAL A 831 -10.25 0.80 -14.55
C VAL A 831 -10.23 1.61 -13.26
N VAL A 832 -10.84 1.08 -12.21
CA VAL A 832 -10.85 1.67 -10.86
C VAL A 832 -9.71 1.08 -10.03
N LEU A 833 -9.00 1.92 -9.28
CA LEU A 833 -8.00 1.49 -8.31
C LEU A 833 -8.36 1.89 -6.88
N PHE A 834 -8.82 3.13 -6.68
CA PHE A 834 -8.96 3.69 -5.33
C PHE A 834 -10.42 3.77 -4.92
N ASP A 835 -10.76 3.06 -3.84
CA ASP A 835 -12.06 3.21 -3.21
C ASP A 835 -12.08 4.46 -2.33
N LEU A 836 -13.08 5.30 -2.52
CA LEU A 836 -13.51 6.26 -1.49
C LEU A 836 -14.41 5.53 -0.48
N PRO A 837 -14.39 5.94 0.80
CA PRO A 837 -15.19 5.28 1.84
C PRO A 837 -16.69 5.37 1.52
N SER A 838 -17.46 4.36 1.94
CA SER A 838 -18.91 4.31 1.70
C SER A 838 -19.64 5.33 2.57
N GLU A 839 -20.66 5.99 2.05
CA GLU A 839 -21.52 6.88 2.85
C GLU A 839 -22.31 6.11 3.90
N ASP A 840 -22.72 4.87 3.59
CA ASP A 840 -23.57 4.06 4.46
C ASP A 840 -22.81 3.46 5.64
N TYR A 841 -21.55 3.09 5.44
CA TYR A 841 -20.78 2.31 6.41
C TYR A 841 -19.45 2.97 6.83
N GLY A 842 -18.99 4.00 6.13
CA GLY A 842 -17.73 4.69 6.41
C GLY A 842 -16.49 3.81 6.27
N VAL A 843 -15.69 3.72 7.33
CA VAL A 843 -14.46 2.93 7.40
C VAL A 843 -14.69 1.69 8.25
N LEU A 844 -14.53 0.51 7.64
CA LEU A 844 -14.89 -0.78 8.25
C LEU A 844 -13.70 -1.53 8.86
N SER A 845 -12.49 -1.21 8.41
CA SER A 845 -11.27 -1.89 8.80
C SER A 845 -10.07 -1.00 8.50
N VAL A 846 -8.98 -1.20 9.24
CA VAL A 846 -7.68 -0.60 8.94
C VAL A 846 -7.25 -0.91 7.50
N ALA A 847 -7.62 -2.07 6.96
CA ALA A 847 -7.33 -2.43 5.56
C ALA A 847 -7.94 -1.47 4.53
N LYS A 848 -9.10 -0.85 4.81
CA LYS A 848 -9.72 0.13 3.90
C LYS A 848 -8.90 1.41 3.78
N LEU A 849 -8.05 1.72 4.77
CA LEU A 849 -7.12 2.84 4.71
C LEU A 849 -6.05 2.66 3.61
N ARG A 850 -5.93 1.49 2.97
CA ARG A 850 -5.05 1.28 1.82
C ARG A 850 -5.28 2.27 0.68
N HIS A 851 -6.51 2.76 0.52
CA HIS A 851 -6.86 3.70 -0.55
C HIS A 851 -6.57 5.17 -0.19
N ALA A 852 -6.23 5.45 1.07
CA ALA A 852 -5.81 6.78 1.50
C ALA A 852 -4.47 7.17 0.85
N MET A 853 -4.34 8.44 0.44
CA MET A 853 -3.08 8.97 -0.07
C MET A 853 -2.22 9.39 1.13
N LEU A 854 -1.20 8.58 1.44
CA LEU A 854 -0.34 8.79 2.62
C LEU A 854 1.03 9.41 2.32
N SER A 855 1.35 9.58 1.04
CA SER A 855 2.59 10.23 0.62
C SER A 855 2.34 11.19 -0.55
N PRO A 856 3.02 12.34 -0.59
CA PRO A 856 2.98 13.24 -1.73
C PRO A 856 3.90 12.81 -2.88
N TYR A 857 4.84 11.89 -2.64
CA TYR A 857 5.97 11.63 -3.54
C TYR A 857 5.70 10.55 -4.57
N SER A 858 6.13 10.78 -5.81
CA SER A 858 5.96 9.85 -6.92
C SER A 858 6.64 8.49 -6.74
N TRP A 859 7.72 8.40 -5.95
CA TRP A 859 8.52 7.18 -5.71
C TRP A 859 8.14 6.38 -4.46
N MET A 860 7.10 6.79 -3.74
CA MET A 860 6.50 5.94 -2.71
C MET A 860 5.41 5.06 -3.32
N PRO A 861 4.99 3.95 -2.68
CA PRO A 861 3.90 3.11 -3.17
C PRO A 861 2.57 3.88 -3.28
N SER A 862 1.71 3.49 -4.22
CA SER A 862 0.32 4.00 -4.29
C SER A 862 -0.53 3.50 -3.11
N TYR A 863 -0.20 2.31 -2.58
CA TYR A 863 -0.88 1.65 -1.45
C TYR A 863 0.06 1.51 -0.25
N VAL A 864 0.13 2.49 0.64
CA VAL A 864 1.06 2.39 1.78
C VAL A 864 0.57 1.43 2.88
N VAL A 865 -0.76 1.32 3.07
CA VAL A 865 -1.37 0.44 4.08
C VAL A 865 -1.82 -0.89 3.44
N GLY A 866 -1.65 -1.99 4.17
CA GLY A 866 -2.25 -3.28 3.82
C GLY A 866 -1.44 -4.14 2.84
N HIS A 867 -0.15 -3.85 2.63
CA HIS A 867 0.78 -4.77 1.98
C HIS A 867 2.13 -4.80 2.70
N SER A 868 2.85 -5.90 2.54
CA SER A 868 4.18 -6.14 3.12
C SER A 868 5.29 -6.25 2.07
N LEU A 869 5.02 -5.79 0.83
CA LEU A 869 6.05 -5.71 -0.19
C LEU A 869 7.16 -4.78 0.29
N ARG A 870 8.35 -5.37 0.46
CA ARG A 870 9.54 -4.64 0.89
C ARG A 870 9.88 -3.54 -0.10
N ASN A 871 10.17 -2.36 0.42
CA ASN A 871 10.66 -1.27 -0.42
C ASN A 871 12.03 -1.63 -1.00
N LEU A 872 12.19 -1.45 -2.31
CA LEU A 872 13.41 -1.68 -3.06
C LEU A 872 14.63 -0.87 -2.57
N HIS A 873 14.44 0.10 -1.68
CA HIS A 873 15.48 0.94 -1.06
C HIS A 873 15.91 0.48 0.34
N ALA A 874 15.15 -0.39 1.01
CA ALA A 874 15.46 -0.87 2.36
C ALA A 874 16.21 -2.20 2.30
N PRO A 875 17.18 -2.52 3.19
CA PRO A 875 17.78 -3.84 3.32
C PRO A 875 16.77 -4.87 3.90
N SER A 876 17.14 -6.15 4.01
CA SER A 876 16.19 -7.21 4.43
C SER A 876 15.91 -7.24 5.94
N ASP A 877 16.78 -6.60 6.71
CA ASP A 877 16.87 -6.62 8.17
C ASP A 877 16.57 -5.24 8.81
N HIS A 878 16.41 -4.20 7.99
CA HIS A 878 16.11 -2.84 8.46
C HIS A 878 15.13 -2.13 7.52
N SER A 879 14.38 -1.17 8.06
CA SER A 879 13.45 -0.35 7.26
C SER A 879 14.15 0.73 6.42
N ALA A 880 15.44 1.00 6.61
CA ALA A 880 16.22 1.92 5.77
C ALA A 880 17.71 1.54 5.71
N HIS A 881 18.41 1.97 4.64
CA HIS A 881 19.85 1.75 4.49
C HIS A 881 20.66 2.60 5.49
N ASN A 882 21.83 2.12 5.91
CA ASN A 882 22.70 2.82 6.87
C ASN A 882 23.01 4.26 6.48
N ASP A 883 23.40 4.47 5.22
CA ASP A 883 23.71 5.80 4.70
C ASP A 883 22.52 6.77 4.80
N ALA A 884 21.29 6.26 4.75
CA ALA A 884 20.09 7.08 4.85
C ALA A 884 19.75 7.53 6.27
N VAL A 885 20.23 6.79 7.29
CA VAL A 885 19.97 7.06 8.71
C VAL A 885 21.21 7.48 9.50
N SER A 886 22.39 7.45 8.88
CA SER A 886 23.65 7.82 9.51
C SER A 886 23.67 9.26 10.03
N ASP A 887 24.40 9.47 11.13
CA ASP A 887 24.67 10.79 11.70
C ASP A 887 25.61 11.56 10.76
N TYR A 888 25.00 12.43 9.95
CA TYR A 888 25.76 13.33 9.09
C TYR A 888 26.39 14.43 9.96
N THR A 889 27.69 14.30 10.22
CA THR A 889 28.43 15.29 11.03
C THR A 889 28.31 16.68 10.40
N ARG A 890 27.88 17.65 11.21
CA ARG A 890 27.52 19.06 10.91
C ARG A 890 28.57 19.91 10.16
N ALA A 891 29.66 19.34 9.64
CA ALA A 891 30.75 20.04 8.98
C ALA A 891 30.53 20.28 7.47
N ILE A 892 29.46 19.76 6.85
CA ILE A 892 29.14 19.95 5.44
C ILE A 892 27.73 20.55 5.30
N PRO A 893 27.51 21.60 4.47
CA PRO A 893 26.20 22.27 4.32
C PRO A 893 25.08 21.42 3.69
N ALA A 894 25.40 20.22 3.20
CA ALA A 894 24.49 19.28 2.55
C ALA A 894 23.55 18.58 3.56
N THR A 895 22.32 18.30 3.15
CA THR A 895 21.33 17.47 3.88
C THR A 895 21.61 15.97 3.70
N ARG A 896 21.01 15.10 4.53
CA ARG A 896 21.04 13.63 4.33
C ARG A 896 20.65 13.25 2.90
N TRP A 897 19.68 13.96 2.34
CA TRP A 897 19.21 13.76 0.97
C TRP A 897 20.19 14.23 -0.11
N ASP A 898 20.93 15.33 0.11
CA ASP A 898 22.00 15.79 -0.80
C ASP A 898 23.11 14.73 -0.93
N TYR A 899 23.41 14.03 0.16
CA TYR A 899 24.39 12.95 0.16
C TYR A 899 23.90 11.73 -0.65
N LEU A 900 22.66 11.28 -0.39
CA LEU A 900 22.09 10.09 -1.04
C LEU A 900 21.87 10.24 -2.56
N ILE A 901 21.60 11.45 -3.06
CA ILE A 901 21.40 11.68 -4.50
C ILE A 901 22.73 11.73 -5.29
N GLY A 902 23.88 11.79 -4.62
CA GLY A 902 25.18 11.85 -5.30
C GLY A 902 25.51 13.21 -5.91
N GLY A 903 26.77 13.38 -6.33
CA GLY A 903 27.33 14.70 -6.61
C GLY A 903 27.77 14.97 -8.05
N SER A 904 28.29 16.19 -8.26
CA SER A 904 28.70 16.69 -9.56
C SER A 904 29.84 15.90 -10.20
N LYS A 905 30.08 16.11 -11.51
CA LYS A 905 31.10 15.45 -12.36
C LYS A 905 32.46 15.16 -11.68
N ASP A 906 32.83 15.94 -10.66
CA ASP A 906 34.14 15.90 -10.00
C ASP A 906 34.10 15.38 -8.54
N SER A 907 32.95 14.98 -7.99
CA SER A 907 32.80 14.74 -6.54
C SER A 907 32.90 13.28 -6.07
N GLY A 908 33.07 12.29 -6.96
CA GLY A 908 33.29 10.88 -6.59
C GLY A 908 32.15 10.15 -5.85
N LEU A 909 31.06 10.84 -5.50
CA LEU A 909 29.88 10.30 -4.82
C LEU A 909 28.85 9.83 -5.87
N SER A 910 28.90 8.56 -6.26
CA SER A 910 28.13 8.00 -7.38
C SER A 910 26.97 7.11 -6.92
N HIS A 911 25.87 7.71 -6.46
CA HIS A 911 24.60 6.99 -6.24
C HIS A 911 23.41 7.54 -7.05
N GLY A 912 23.41 8.81 -7.51
CA GLY A 912 22.32 9.38 -8.35
C GLY A 912 22.76 10.10 -9.64
N PRO A 913 21.92 11.01 -10.22
CA PRO A 913 22.10 11.56 -11.56
C PRO A 913 23.41 12.29 -11.76
N TYR A 914 23.91 12.25 -12.99
CA TYR A 914 24.92 13.19 -13.45
C TYR A 914 24.33 14.61 -13.52
N ALA A 915 24.53 15.40 -12.47
CA ALA A 915 24.05 16.79 -12.35
C ALA A 915 25.22 17.75 -12.07
N LYS A 916 25.15 19.01 -12.50
CA LYS A 916 26.24 20.00 -12.23
C LYS A 916 26.16 20.62 -10.83
N VAL A 917 25.00 20.58 -10.18
CA VAL A 917 24.74 21.20 -8.87
C VAL A 917 23.92 20.22 -8.02
N ILE A 918 24.30 20.06 -6.75
CA ILE A 918 23.53 19.31 -5.74
C ILE A 918 22.62 20.31 -5.03
N ASP A 919 21.30 20.11 -5.13
CA ASP A 919 20.29 20.91 -4.44
C ASP A 919 19.10 20.01 -4.10
N SER A 920 19.24 19.20 -3.07
CA SER A 920 18.25 18.20 -2.67
C SER A 920 16.91 18.84 -2.31
N GLN A 921 16.91 20.08 -1.78
CA GLN A 921 15.70 20.79 -1.38
C GLN A 921 14.95 21.34 -2.62
N GLY A 922 15.67 21.81 -3.64
CA GLY A 922 15.13 22.08 -4.97
C GLY A 922 14.62 20.81 -5.66
N LEU A 923 15.37 19.71 -5.60
CA LEU A 923 15.06 18.40 -6.18
C LEU A 923 13.83 17.74 -5.53
N LEU A 924 13.69 17.89 -4.21
CA LEU A 924 12.52 17.47 -3.44
C LEU A 924 11.31 18.35 -3.69
N GLN A 925 11.48 19.41 -4.49
CA GLN A 925 10.39 20.31 -4.79
C GLN A 925 9.78 20.89 -3.52
N ILE A 926 10.63 21.19 -2.52
CA ILE A 926 10.27 21.84 -1.25
C ILE A 926 10.86 23.24 -1.11
N GLY A 927 11.76 23.66 -2.00
CA GLY A 927 12.32 25.01 -2.06
C GLY A 927 13.77 25.07 -1.60
N ASN A 928 14.35 26.26 -1.38
CA ASN A 928 15.73 26.40 -0.86
C ASN A 928 15.77 26.52 0.68
N GLN A 929 14.66 26.28 1.37
CA GLN A 929 14.54 26.42 2.82
C GLN A 929 14.03 25.12 3.42
N ALA A 930 14.67 24.69 4.51
CA ALA A 930 14.16 23.60 5.32
C ALA A 930 12.80 24.00 5.90
N VAL A 931 11.83 23.09 5.84
CA VAL A 931 10.52 23.35 6.40
C VAL A 931 10.47 22.80 7.81
N THR A 932 9.92 23.59 8.72
CA THR A 932 9.76 23.21 10.11
C THR A 932 8.29 22.96 10.45
N ARG A 933 8.07 22.01 11.36
CA ARG A 933 6.74 21.66 11.86
C ARG A 933 6.81 21.51 13.37
N SER A 934 5.86 22.08 14.09
CA SER A 934 5.74 21.85 15.53
C SER A 934 4.81 20.66 15.78
N VAL A 935 5.30 19.67 16.53
CA VAL A 935 4.54 18.51 16.99
C VAL A 935 4.72 18.40 18.49
N ASP A 936 3.64 18.54 19.26
CA ASP A 936 3.65 18.49 20.74
C ASP A 936 4.73 19.40 21.38
N GLY A 937 4.83 20.65 20.91
CA GLY A 937 5.84 21.61 21.38
C GLY A 937 7.27 21.35 20.89
N THR A 938 7.53 20.25 20.19
CA THR A 938 8.83 19.93 19.57
C THR A 938 8.90 20.49 18.15
N SER A 939 9.97 21.21 17.81
CA SER A 939 10.20 21.72 16.46
C SER A 939 10.97 20.69 15.62
N LEU A 940 10.29 20.10 14.63
CA LEU A 940 10.85 19.15 13.67
C LEU A 940 11.26 19.86 12.39
N SER A 941 12.24 19.33 11.68
CA SER A 941 12.82 19.94 10.47
C SER A 941 12.91 18.92 9.34
N SER A 942 12.56 19.34 8.12
CA SER A 942 12.71 18.51 6.91
C SER A 942 14.17 18.14 6.59
N ARG A 943 15.15 18.71 7.31
CA ARG A 943 16.57 18.30 7.19
C ARG A 943 16.88 16.96 7.85
N ASP A 944 16.09 16.59 8.86
CA ASP A 944 16.30 15.38 9.66
C ASP A 944 15.55 14.18 9.04
N GLU A 945 14.67 14.44 8.08
CA GLU A 945 13.84 13.46 7.38
C GLU A 945 14.65 12.37 6.68
N VAL A 946 14.22 11.12 6.89
CA VAL A 946 14.66 9.95 6.15
C VAL A 946 13.61 9.70 5.07
N LEU A 947 13.99 9.95 3.81
CA LEU A 947 13.08 9.83 2.68
C LEU A 947 13.20 8.45 2.01
N ALA A 948 14.38 7.82 1.98
CA ALA A 948 14.52 6.47 1.45
C ALA A 948 14.36 5.41 2.56
N TYR A 949 13.13 4.89 2.71
CA TYR A 949 12.79 3.87 3.70
C TYR A 949 11.58 3.03 3.26
N ASP A 950 11.35 1.92 3.97
CA ASP A 950 10.20 1.07 3.81
C ASP A 950 8.96 1.67 4.47
N VAL A 951 8.39 2.67 3.80
CA VAL A 951 7.19 3.38 4.26
C VAL A 951 6.00 2.45 4.49
N ALA A 952 5.87 1.39 3.69
CA ALA A 952 4.78 0.43 3.87
C ALA A 952 4.98 -0.30 5.20
N TYR A 953 6.15 -0.88 5.44
CA TYR A 953 6.43 -1.56 6.71
C TYR A 953 6.23 -0.63 7.91
N GLU A 954 6.84 0.56 7.90
CA GLU A 954 6.83 1.45 9.06
C GLU A 954 5.43 2.00 9.38
N VAL A 955 4.62 2.33 8.38
CA VAL A 955 3.23 2.76 8.59
C VAL A 955 2.41 1.59 9.13
N ASN A 956 2.52 0.40 8.55
CA ASN A 956 1.76 -0.75 9.03
C ASN A 956 2.17 -1.13 10.47
N GLN A 957 3.46 -1.07 10.82
CA GLN A 957 3.95 -1.31 12.18
C GLN A 957 3.36 -0.33 13.20
N ASN A 958 3.16 0.94 12.83
CA ASN A 958 2.60 1.95 13.73
C ASN A 958 1.06 2.00 13.73
N LEU A 959 0.40 1.38 12.75
CA LEU A 959 -1.07 1.33 12.67
C LEU A 959 -1.64 0.05 13.27
N TRP A 960 -1.20 -1.13 12.82
CA TRP A 960 -1.87 -2.39 13.12
C TRP A 960 -1.75 -2.84 14.57
N ASP A 961 -0.63 -2.55 15.23
CA ASP A 961 -0.41 -2.98 16.63
C ASP A 961 -1.07 -2.04 17.64
N ARG A 962 -1.21 -0.76 17.29
CA ARG A 962 -1.67 0.31 18.20
C ARG A 962 -3.12 0.67 18.07
N PHE A 963 -3.71 0.41 16.91
CA PHE A 963 -5.03 0.92 16.57
C PHE A 963 -5.95 -0.15 16.03
N PHE A 964 -7.24 0.11 16.15
CA PHE A 964 -8.29 -0.65 15.50
C PHE A 964 -9.39 0.29 15.01
N ILE A 965 -10.35 -0.24 14.25
CA ILE A 965 -11.52 0.50 13.77
C ILE A 965 -12.75 -0.18 14.34
N SER A 966 -13.51 0.59 15.14
CA SER A 966 -14.78 0.14 15.68
C SER A 966 -15.89 0.09 14.63
N GLY A 967 -15.92 1.08 13.73
CA GLY A 967 -17.01 1.28 12.78
C GLY A 967 -18.30 1.78 13.46
N MET A 968 -18.21 2.32 14.69
CA MET A 968 -19.37 2.88 15.39
C MET A 968 -19.85 4.15 14.65
N PRO A 969 -21.14 4.25 14.30
CA PRO A 969 -21.66 5.44 13.64
C PRO A 969 -21.58 6.64 14.57
N LEU A 970 -21.13 7.77 14.04
CA LEU A 970 -21.11 9.05 14.74
C LEU A 970 -22.33 9.87 14.34
N THR A 971 -22.90 10.57 15.32
CA THR A 971 -23.92 11.57 15.02
C THR A 971 -23.30 12.65 14.15
N SER A 972 -23.95 12.99 13.04
CA SER A 972 -23.37 13.89 12.05
C SER A 972 -23.05 15.25 12.65
N GLY A 973 -21.81 15.69 12.52
CA GLY A 973 -21.36 17.02 12.98
C GLY A 973 -21.18 17.17 14.50
N THR A 974 -21.19 16.08 15.27
CA THR A 974 -20.99 16.12 16.73
C THR A 974 -19.84 15.22 17.21
N GLN A 975 -19.58 15.26 18.52
CA GLN A 975 -18.63 14.40 19.24
C GLN A 975 -19.32 13.21 19.94
N SER A 976 -20.53 12.81 19.49
CA SER A 976 -21.33 11.74 20.09
C SER A 976 -21.53 10.57 19.11
N PHE A 977 -21.51 9.35 19.63
CA PHE A 977 -21.91 8.17 18.85
C PHE A 977 -23.43 8.09 18.70
N ASP A 978 -23.91 7.67 17.53
CA ASP A 978 -25.32 7.34 17.30
C ASP A 978 -25.57 5.88 17.71
N TRP A 979 -25.56 5.61 19.03
CA TRP A 979 -25.76 4.27 19.59
C TRP A 979 -27.05 4.19 20.43
N ASP A 980 -27.99 3.36 19.99
CA ASP A 980 -29.26 3.16 20.68
C ASP A 980 -29.82 1.75 20.45
N PRO A 981 -29.21 0.73 21.08
CA PRO A 981 -29.56 -0.68 20.83
C PRO A 981 -31.00 -0.99 21.28
N ASP A 982 -31.49 -0.29 22.29
CA ASP A 982 -32.87 -0.42 22.80
C ASP A 982 -33.94 -0.04 21.74
N ASN A 983 -33.55 0.76 20.74
CA ASN A 983 -34.41 1.19 19.63
C ASN A 983 -33.90 0.69 18.26
N GLY A 984 -33.10 -0.38 18.25
CA GLY A 984 -32.64 -1.05 17.03
C GLY A 984 -31.48 -0.37 16.31
N LYS A 985 -30.76 0.55 16.96
CA LYS A 985 -29.47 1.09 16.50
C LYS A 985 -28.31 0.33 17.13
N ASP A 986 -28.16 -0.92 16.70
CA ASP A 986 -27.05 -1.78 17.09
C ASP A 986 -25.74 -1.36 16.41
N PHE A 987 -24.62 -1.74 17.01
CA PHE A 987 -23.32 -1.55 16.37
C PHE A 987 -23.24 -2.40 15.10
N TRP A 988 -22.78 -1.80 14.00
CA TRP A 988 -22.54 -2.50 12.73
C TRP A 988 -21.48 -3.60 12.84
N ASN A 989 -20.66 -3.52 13.90
CA ASN A 989 -19.62 -4.45 14.25
C ASN A 989 -19.99 -5.13 15.57
N THR A 990 -20.35 -6.41 15.54
CA THR A 990 -20.67 -7.26 16.70
C THR A 990 -19.49 -7.43 17.66
N ARG A 991 -18.31 -6.86 17.34
CA ARG A 991 -17.17 -6.69 18.25
C ARG A 991 -17.55 -5.96 19.54
N TYR A 992 -18.53 -5.05 19.51
CA TYR A 992 -18.98 -4.32 20.68
C TYR A 992 -20.18 -5.00 21.34
N GLN A 993 -19.89 -5.97 22.19
CA GLN A 993 -20.87 -6.46 23.15
C GLN A 993 -20.57 -5.84 24.50
N TYR A 994 -21.62 -5.36 25.17
CA TYR A 994 -21.50 -4.89 26.53
C TYR A 994 -20.96 -6.03 27.42
N ASN A 995 -19.82 -5.80 28.05
CA ASN A 995 -19.20 -6.77 28.94
C ASN A 995 -19.96 -6.78 30.28
N TYR A 996 -20.86 -7.76 30.46
CA TYR A 996 -21.61 -7.93 31.70
C TYR A 996 -20.73 -8.16 32.94
N GLY A 997 -19.44 -8.50 32.76
CA GLY A 997 -18.46 -8.67 33.83
C GLY A 997 -17.68 -7.40 34.21
N CYS A 998 -17.86 -6.27 33.51
CA CYS A 998 -17.07 -5.04 33.76
C CYS A 998 -17.48 -4.25 35.00
N GLY A 999 -18.59 -4.61 35.66
CA GLY A 999 -19.08 -3.94 36.87
C GLY A 999 -19.64 -2.53 36.67
N ILE A 1000 -19.64 -1.99 35.45
CA ILE A 1000 -20.27 -0.72 35.07
C ILE A 1000 -21.62 -1.04 34.43
N GLY A 1001 -22.73 -0.46 34.88
CA GLY A 1001 -24.06 -0.73 34.31
C GLY A 1001 -24.19 -0.35 32.83
N ILE A 1002 -25.03 -1.05 32.06
CA ILE A 1002 -25.21 -0.79 30.62
C ILE A 1002 -25.64 0.65 30.32
N LEU A 1003 -26.48 1.23 31.18
CA LEU A 1003 -26.93 2.62 31.07
C LEU A 1003 -25.79 3.61 31.33
N ASP A 1004 -24.89 3.31 32.26
CA ASP A 1004 -23.72 4.14 32.57
C ASP A 1004 -22.72 4.10 31.42
N ALA A 1005 -22.49 2.91 30.85
CA ALA A 1005 -21.69 2.75 29.64
C ALA A 1005 -22.29 3.52 28.45
N LYS A 1006 -23.61 3.47 28.26
CA LYS A 1006 -24.34 4.26 27.25
C LYS A 1006 -24.15 5.75 27.46
N SER A 1007 -24.27 6.23 28.69
CA SER A 1007 -24.04 7.64 29.02
C SER A 1007 -22.61 8.10 28.74
N LEU A 1008 -21.61 7.25 28.98
CA LEU A 1008 -20.20 7.58 28.72
C LEU A 1008 -19.90 7.70 27.22
N VAL A 1009 -20.47 6.81 26.40
CA VAL A 1009 -20.21 6.75 24.95
C VAL A 1009 -21.03 7.80 24.17
N THR A 1010 -22.27 8.07 24.59
CA THR A 1010 -23.16 9.03 23.91
C THR A 1010 -23.02 10.47 24.40
N GLY A 1011 -22.27 10.70 25.49
CA GLY A 1011 -22.00 12.02 26.06
C GLY A 1011 -21.04 12.90 25.24
N SER A 1012 -20.79 14.12 25.71
CA SER A 1012 -19.92 15.10 25.04
C SER A 1012 -18.46 14.67 24.91
N ASP A 1013 -17.96 13.89 25.87
CA ASP A 1013 -16.59 13.33 25.85
C ASP A 1013 -16.53 11.93 25.24
N GLY A 1014 -17.63 11.46 24.65
CA GLY A 1014 -17.78 10.08 24.17
C GLY A 1014 -16.71 9.67 23.16
N VAL A 1015 -16.39 10.55 22.21
CA VAL A 1015 -15.32 10.33 21.21
C VAL A 1015 -13.93 10.26 21.87
N ASN A 1016 -13.62 11.08 22.88
CA ASN A 1016 -12.33 11.03 23.58
C ASN A 1016 -12.21 9.75 24.44
N ASN A 1017 -13.28 9.41 25.17
CA ASN A 1017 -13.36 8.14 25.91
C ASN A 1017 -13.24 6.95 24.96
N ALA A 1018 -13.86 7.02 23.78
CA ALA A 1018 -13.79 5.94 22.82
C ALA A 1018 -12.37 5.74 22.26
N PHE A 1019 -11.67 6.84 21.98
CA PHE A 1019 -10.29 6.77 21.51
C PHE A 1019 -9.36 6.10 22.54
N TRP A 1020 -9.50 6.45 23.83
CA TRP A 1020 -8.59 6.00 24.88
C TRP A 1020 -9.01 4.72 25.63
N ARG A 1021 -10.30 4.34 25.64
CA ARG A 1021 -10.87 3.37 26.60
C ARG A 1021 -11.84 2.32 26.02
N ASN A 1022 -12.05 2.27 24.70
CA ASN A 1022 -13.12 1.46 24.07
C ASN A 1022 -12.76 0.02 23.69
N ALA A 1023 -11.74 -0.57 24.30
CA ALA A 1023 -11.22 -1.88 23.95
C ALA A 1023 -11.48 -2.93 25.04
#